data_AF-A0A1G9T4N8-F1
#
_entry.id   AF-A0A1G9T4N8-F1
#
_cell.length_a   1.000
_cell.length_b   1.000
_cell.length_c   1.000
_cell.angle_alpha   90.00
_cell.angle_beta   90.00
_cell.angle_gamma   90.00
#
_symmetry.space_group_name_H-M   'P 1'
#
loop_
_entity.id
_entity.type
_entity.pdbx_description
1 polymer ?
#
loop_
_entity_poly.entity_id
_entity_poly.type
_entity_poly.pdbx_seq_one_letter_code
_entity_poly.pdbx_strand_id
1 'polypeptide(L)'
;MTELLAPAGSLDTVLTAIDAGADAVYLGGKSFNARKFAHNLDDEELDRAVRTAHLFAVKVYITVNILIADTELKELAAYLKKLDELHVDGIIVQDLAIAAWVQKIVPNLPLHGSTQLTVADLNGVRFLESLGFTQVVLARELSIQEIRYICQHAKAAIEVFIHGASCMSYSGQCLMSSFIGGRSGNRGACAQPCRLPYQLIEEGGIPVTEPETYVLSLKDLSSVSVIQELIDAGVSSFKIEGRMKGNGYVRSVVGAYRMVMDTYIHTSLQERQHILEKAEHILAESFNRMYQHDFLTDTVQRNTITEKSSGNTGRHVGKILKCREGIAEAKLTEPLNVGDFIKITAADGRECFDEISAVIADKEYSNTSYTVKLRCKAGVSGEVYRLARKEDRKTETREMNRKIPLYFHVDVTEEKQLRLSAWDEAGHVAEEVSAYVVQKAAKHPADRAWIYTQLNRLGGTSFYVSGVTVWDQSYMIPASVLNVLRRNAVAAVEQKILTDYHRPAAGETTILPNCTIKYRKEKQNELVVRCDSLEGITAALQNGADRIVYGGESYTHTTFGFSQWKQAADVVHNAGASIWAASPRILRQRDETYVRRELQTAVSCGADGIYAGALGILAMAKEELWNVPIAGDWSLNTFNAKAADLLRYYGCSSITLSTELMLRQIKKIISACPSVPIEILVEGRLEMMVTEFCSLAAFNGSGVKRRCAAMCSHKKYYLKDRTGEQFPIVTDSYCRNHLLNNRDLDMAPYYSQLMQCGISRFRIEGRGRSSAWIAAQTQRYRHLIDDTEHMVLTKEDSSVTRGHFFHGII
;
A
#
# COMPACT_ATOMS: atom_id res chain seq x y z
N MET A 1 -1.82 16.21 17.92
CA MET A 1 -1.10 16.51 16.67
C MET A 1 -1.16 15.26 15.81
N THR A 2 -1.42 15.39 14.52
CA THR A 2 -1.48 14.24 13.58
C THR A 2 -0.07 13.71 13.30
N GLU A 3 0.10 12.40 13.27
CA GLU A 3 1.38 11.73 13.05
C GLU A 3 1.86 11.87 11.59
N LEU A 4 3.13 12.25 11.37
CA LEU A 4 3.78 12.19 10.05
C LEU A 4 4.62 10.91 9.93
N LEU A 5 4.11 9.96 9.14
CA LEU A 5 4.70 8.64 8.93
C LEU A 5 5.57 8.60 7.67
N ALA A 6 6.88 8.50 7.86
CA ALA A 6 7.88 8.51 6.81
C ALA A 6 8.28 7.09 6.33
N PRO A 7 8.58 6.90 5.04
CA PRO A 7 9.13 5.65 4.53
C PRO A 7 10.63 5.52 4.86
N ALA A 8 11.06 4.33 5.26
CA ALA A 8 12.48 4.01 5.39
C ALA A 8 12.83 2.64 4.79
N GLY A 9 13.82 2.62 3.90
CA GLY A 9 14.30 1.41 3.20
C GLY A 9 15.65 0.88 3.70
N SER A 10 16.37 1.68 4.49
CA SER A 10 17.67 1.39 5.11
C SER A 10 17.81 2.16 6.42
N LEU A 11 18.80 1.82 7.24
CA LEU A 11 19.09 2.55 8.48
C LEU A 11 19.37 4.04 8.23
N ASP A 12 20.11 4.39 7.18
CA ASP A 12 20.36 5.81 6.82
C ASP A 12 19.09 6.60 6.54
N THR A 13 18.09 5.97 5.90
CA THR A 13 16.79 6.62 5.65
C THR A 13 15.97 6.77 6.93
N VAL A 14 16.12 5.86 7.91
CA VAL A 14 15.51 6.02 9.25
C VAL A 14 16.08 7.26 9.93
N LEU A 15 17.42 7.36 9.99
CA LEU A 15 18.10 8.53 10.58
C LEU A 15 17.69 9.83 9.88
N THR A 16 17.60 9.79 8.54
CA THR A 16 17.18 10.95 7.74
C THR A 16 15.73 11.35 8.02
N ALA A 17 14.82 10.40 8.19
CA ALA A 17 13.42 10.68 8.52
C ALA A 17 13.28 11.33 9.91
N ILE A 18 14.00 10.80 10.92
CA ILE A 18 14.02 11.35 12.29
C ILE A 18 14.55 12.79 12.27
N ASP A 19 15.64 13.04 11.54
CA ASP A 19 16.25 14.36 11.39
C ASP A 19 15.34 15.36 10.67
N ALA A 20 14.53 14.88 9.73
CA ALA A 20 13.58 15.70 8.96
C ALA A 20 12.27 15.99 9.71
N GLY A 21 12.07 15.41 10.91
CA GLY A 21 10.89 15.65 11.75
C GLY A 21 9.75 14.66 11.53
N ALA A 22 10.04 13.40 11.18
CA ALA A 22 9.04 12.34 11.21
C ALA A 22 8.64 12.01 12.66
N ASP A 23 7.36 11.74 12.89
CA ASP A 23 6.84 11.23 14.18
C ASP A 23 6.88 9.69 14.23
N ALA A 24 6.85 9.06 13.05
CA ALA A 24 6.95 7.63 12.89
C ALA A 24 7.67 7.28 11.58
N VAL A 25 8.28 6.09 11.54
CA VAL A 25 8.86 5.50 10.33
C VAL A 25 8.22 4.14 10.07
N TYR A 26 8.00 3.80 8.80
CA TYR A 26 7.68 2.43 8.40
C TYR A 26 8.73 1.83 7.49
N LEU A 27 9.06 0.58 7.74
CA LEU A 27 10.12 -0.15 7.04
C LEU A 27 9.78 -1.64 6.90
N GLY A 28 10.57 -2.36 6.11
CA GLY A 28 10.43 -3.80 5.91
C GLY A 28 11.67 -4.53 6.38
N GLY A 29 11.49 -5.67 7.06
CA GLY A 29 12.56 -6.63 7.26
C GLY A 29 12.84 -7.43 5.98
N LYS A 30 13.79 -8.37 6.01
CA LYS A 30 14.17 -9.14 4.81
C LYS A 30 13.03 -10.00 4.20
N SER A 31 12.02 -10.35 5.00
CA SER A 31 10.88 -11.20 4.58
C SER A 31 9.52 -10.49 4.71
N PHE A 32 8.47 -11.10 4.13
CA PHE A 32 7.05 -10.80 4.35
C PHE A 32 6.53 -9.39 4.04
N ASN A 33 7.20 -8.62 3.17
CA ASN A 33 6.80 -7.24 2.85
C ASN A 33 6.63 -6.98 1.35
N ALA A 34 5.80 -5.98 1.01
CA ALA A 34 5.42 -5.67 -0.36
C ALA A 34 6.50 -5.04 -1.27
N ARG A 35 7.80 -5.22 -0.96
CA ARG A 35 8.93 -4.76 -1.79
C ARG A 35 10.06 -5.79 -1.74
N LYS A 36 9.83 -6.96 -2.33
CA LYS A 36 10.75 -8.10 -2.32
C LYS A 36 12.18 -7.76 -2.78
N PHE A 37 12.32 -6.76 -3.65
CA PHE A 37 13.59 -6.34 -4.24
C PHE A 37 14.18 -5.04 -3.64
N ALA A 38 13.61 -4.52 -2.55
CA ALA A 38 14.23 -3.42 -1.80
C ALA A 38 15.38 -3.94 -0.91
N HIS A 39 16.24 -3.05 -0.43
CA HIS A 39 17.33 -3.41 0.50
C HIS A 39 16.77 -4.17 1.71
N ASN A 40 15.77 -3.56 2.37
CA ASN A 40 15.13 -4.03 3.60
C ASN A 40 16.14 -4.25 4.75
N LEU A 41 15.72 -4.09 6.00
CA LEU A 41 16.65 -4.17 7.13
C LEU A 41 16.82 -5.63 7.58
N ASP A 42 18.03 -6.03 7.94
CA ASP A 42 18.26 -7.26 8.71
C ASP A 42 17.99 -7.06 10.21
N ASP A 43 18.10 -8.12 11.00
CA ASP A 43 17.76 -8.09 12.43
C ASP A 43 18.63 -7.12 13.25
N GLU A 44 19.91 -6.96 12.91
CA GLU A 44 20.81 -6.02 13.59
C GLU A 44 20.50 -4.58 13.20
N GLU A 45 20.24 -4.34 11.92
CA GLU A 45 19.79 -3.04 11.42
C GLU A 45 18.43 -2.64 12.02
N LEU A 46 17.51 -3.59 12.18
CA LEU A 46 16.20 -3.39 12.80
C LEU A 46 16.33 -2.97 14.27
N ASP A 47 17.12 -3.71 15.07
CA ASP A 47 17.37 -3.38 16.47
C ASP A 47 17.93 -1.95 16.62
N ARG A 48 18.94 -1.61 15.80
CA ARG A 48 19.52 -0.27 15.78
C ARG A 48 18.51 0.80 15.36
N ALA A 49 17.67 0.52 14.38
CA ALA A 49 16.64 1.44 13.92
C ALA A 49 15.60 1.72 15.01
N VAL A 50 15.11 0.67 15.68
CA VAL A 50 14.14 0.78 16.77
C VAL A 50 14.72 1.55 17.95
N ARG A 51 15.89 1.13 18.45
CA ARG A 51 16.57 1.82 19.54
C ARG A 51 16.77 3.30 19.22
N THR A 52 17.28 3.61 18.02
CA THR A 52 17.52 5.01 17.64
C THR A 52 16.22 5.81 17.55
N ALA A 53 15.17 5.26 16.94
CA ALA A 53 13.89 5.95 16.83
C ALA A 53 13.27 6.24 18.20
N HIS A 54 13.28 5.27 19.11
CA HIS A 54 12.75 5.40 20.46
C HIS A 54 13.46 6.47 21.30
N LEU A 55 14.79 6.64 21.13
CA LEU A 55 15.52 7.74 21.77
C LEU A 55 14.97 9.13 21.40
N PHE A 56 14.41 9.27 20.19
CA PHE A 56 13.82 10.52 19.71
C PHE A 56 12.29 10.54 19.78
N ALA A 57 11.70 9.59 20.52
CA ALA A 57 10.25 9.37 20.62
C ALA A 57 9.56 9.16 19.25
N VAL A 58 10.29 8.61 18.28
CA VAL A 58 9.78 8.27 16.95
C VAL A 58 9.35 6.80 16.93
N LYS A 59 8.13 6.53 16.46
CA LYS A 59 7.60 5.15 16.40
C LYS A 59 8.13 4.39 15.19
N VAL A 60 8.21 3.06 15.29
CA VAL A 60 8.64 2.16 14.22
C VAL A 60 7.57 1.14 13.89
N TYR A 61 7.07 1.20 12.65
CA TYR A 61 6.11 0.24 12.11
C TYR A 61 6.75 -0.69 11.08
N ILE A 62 6.55 -2.01 11.23
CA ILE A 62 7.11 -2.99 10.32
C ILE A 62 6.06 -3.51 9.34
N THR A 63 6.35 -3.45 8.05
CA THR A 63 5.45 -4.01 7.03
C THR A 63 5.54 -5.53 7.01
N VAL A 64 4.39 -6.18 7.23
CA VAL A 64 4.13 -7.63 7.09
C VAL A 64 2.93 -7.80 6.15
N ASN A 65 3.02 -7.14 4.99
CA ASN A 65 1.89 -6.83 4.11
C ASN A 65 1.94 -7.59 2.78
N ILE A 66 2.01 -8.91 2.85
CA ILE A 66 1.83 -9.77 1.67
C ILE A 66 0.89 -10.92 2.01
N LEU A 67 0.33 -11.57 0.99
CA LEU A 67 -0.35 -12.85 1.15
C LEU A 67 0.67 -13.96 1.48
N ILE A 68 0.34 -14.78 2.48
CA ILE A 68 1.23 -15.78 3.07
C ILE A 68 0.72 -17.17 2.68
N ALA A 69 1.60 -18.02 2.15
CA ALA A 69 1.26 -19.41 1.88
C ALA A 69 1.34 -20.25 3.16
N ASP A 70 0.57 -21.35 3.24
CA ASP A 70 0.62 -22.26 4.40
C ASP A 70 2.00 -22.85 4.70
N THR A 71 2.91 -22.89 3.71
CA THR A 71 4.30 -23.34 3.89
C THR A 71 5.17 -22.31 4.60
N GLU A 72 4.78 -21.04 4.57
CA GLU A 72 5.54 -19.90 5.11
C GLU A 72 5.11 -19.55 6.55
N LEU A 73 3.99 -20.10 7.02
CA LEU A 73 3.42 -19.80 8.34
C LEU A 73 4.44 -20.04 9.48
N LYS A 74 5.21 -21.13 9.47
CA LYS A 74 6.17 -21.39 10.57
C LYS A 74 7.24 -20.29 10.68
N GLU A 75 7.78 -19.84 9.54
CA GLU A 75 8.77 -18.77 9.48
C GLU A 75 8.17 -17.43 9.92
N LEU A 76 6.94 -17.14 9.47
CA LEU A 76 6.19 -15.96 9.89
C LEU A 76 6.02 -15.90 11.42
N ALA A 77 5.70 -17.01 12.09
CA ALA A 77 5.58 -17.03 13.56
C ALA A 77 6.89 -16.65 14.27
N ALA A 78 8.01 -17.17 13.79
CA ALA A 78 9.32 -16.84 14.35
C ALA A 78 9.64 -15.35 14.13
N TYR A 79 9.35 -14.84 12.93
CA TYR A 79 9.55 -13.44 12.60
C TYR A 79 8.69 -12.51 13.47
N LEU A 80 7.41 -12.82 13.68
CA LEU A 80 6.51 -12.03 14.54
C LEU A 80 7.00 -11.96 16.00
N LYS A 81 7.51 -13.08 16.54
CA LYS A 81 8.11 -13.10 17.89
C LYS A 81 9.35 -12.21 17.96
N LYS A 82 10.21 -12.26 16.94
CA LYS A 82 11.40 -11.41 16.87
C LYS A 82 11.02 -9.92 16.85
N LEU A 83 9.99 -9.55 16.09
CA LEU A 83 9.51 -8.15 16.06
C LEU A 83 8.97 -7.69 17.43
N ASP A 84 8.29 -8.58 18.16
CA ASP A 84 7.80 -8.29 19.51
C ASP A 84 8.94 -8.11 20.52
N GLU A 85 9.98 -8.97 20.45
CA GLU A 85 11.21 -8.86 21.25
C GLU A 85 11.98 -7.55 20.97
N LEU A 86 11.94 -7.05 19.74
CA LEU A 86 12.53 -5.77 19.36
C LEU A 86 11.67 -4.58 19.78
N HIS A 87 10.51 -4.80 20.41
CA HIS A 87 9.59 -3.75 20.87
C HIS A 87 9.10 -2.80 19.77
N VAL A 88 8.88 -3.31 18.54
CA VAL A 88 8.31 -2.47 17.46
C VAL A 88 6.91 -1.97 17.83
N ASP A 89 6.57 -0.78 17.36
CA ASP A 89 5.34 -0.06 17.75
C ASP A 89 4.09 -0.57 17.04
N GLY A 90 4.26 -1.37 15.99
CA GLY A 90 3.16 -2.02 15.30
C GLY A 90 3.60 -2.70 14.00
N ILE A 91 2.72 -3.55 13.47
CA ILE A 91 2.91 -4.19 12.17
C ILE A 91 1.80 -3.83 11.19
N ILE A 92 2.17 -3.57 9.94
CA ILE A 92 1.23 -3.23 8.86
C ILE A 92 0.93 -4.50 8.07
N VAL A 93 -0.31 -4.97 8.11
CA VAL A 93 -0.71 -6.34 7.76
C VAL A 93 -1.70 -6.38 6.60
N GLN A 94 -1.50 -7.31 5.65
CA GLN A 94 -2.45 -7.62 4.57
C GLN A 94 -3.18 -8.94 4.83
N ASP A 95 -2.46 -10.02 5.15
CA ASP A 95 -3.08 -11.35 5.27
C ASP A 95 -3.85 -11.48 6.58
N LEU A 96 -5.15 -11.76 6.50
CA LEU A 96 -6.01 -11.91 7.68
C LEU A 96 -5.56 -13.05 8.60
N ALA A 97 -4.80 -14.03 8.09
CA ALA A 97 -4.20 -15.08 8.92
C ALA A 97 -3.29 -14.52 10.01
N ILE A 98 -2.59 -13.41 9.75
CA ILE A 98 -1.70 -12.76 10.71
C ILE A 98 -2.50 -12.23 11.90
N ALA A 99 -3.68 -11.63 11.63
CA ALA A 99 -4.55 -11.12 12.68
C ALA A 99 -4.97 -12.23 13.66
N ALA A 100 -5.29 -13.42 13.15
CA ALA A 100 -5.64 -14.58 13.98
C ALA A 100 -4.46 -15.14 14.80
N TRP A 101 -3.23 -14.90 14.35
CA TRP A 101 -2.02 -15.46 14.95
C TRP A 101 -1.39 -14.54 15.99
N VAL A 102 -1.31 -13.25 15.70
CA VAL A 102 -0.71 -12.23 16.58
C VAL A 102 -1.37 -12.28 17.96
N GLN A 103 -2.69 -12.41 18.00
CA GLN A 103 -3.47 -12.59 19.23
C GLN A 103 -3.03 -13.80 20.09
N LYS A 104 -2.48 -14.85 19.46
CA LYS A 104 -2.07 -16.09 20.15
C LYS A 104 -0.60 -16.11 20.52
N ILE A 105 0.27 -15.54 19.69
CA ILE A 105 1.72 -15.69 19.84
C ILE A 105 2.42 -14.43 20.34
N VAL A 106 1.89 -13.24 20.04
CA VAL A 106 2.44 -11.92 20.41
C VAL A 106 1.29 -10.95 20.71
N PRO A 107 0.46 -11.20 21.75
CA PRO A 107 -0.80 -10.48 21.96
C PRO A 107 -0.64 -8.98 22.24
N ASN A 108 0.57 -8.54 22.60
CA ASN A 108 0.88 -7.13 22.88
C ASN A 108 1.35 -6.37 21.62
N LEU A 109 1.43 -7.01 20.45
CA LEU A 109 1.87 -6.39 19.21
C LEU A 109 0.73 -5.68 18.47
N PRO A 110 0.77 -4.33 18.31
CA PRO A 110 -0.29 -3.60 17.62
C PRO A 110 -0.43 -3.97 16.14
N LEU A 111 -1.67 -4.05 15.67
CA LEU A 111 -2.04 -4.43 14.30
C LEU A 111 -2.55 -3.23 13.51
N HIS A 112 -1.89 -2.92 12.41
CA HIS A 112 -2.27 -1.85 11.48
C HIS A 112 -2.74 -2.46 10.15
N GLY A 113 -3.93 -2.10 9.67
CA GLY A 113 -4.54 -2.65 8.48
C GLY A 113 -3.94 -2.05 7.23
N SER A 114 -3.21 -2.83 6.43
CA SER A 114 -2.56 -2.35 5.19
C SER A 114 -3.59 -1.88 4.15
N THR A 115 -3.24 -0.89 3.34
CA THR A 115 -4.06 -0.46 2.19
C THR A 115 -4.36 -1.61 1.20
N GLN A 116 -3.58 -2.69 1.24
CA GLN A 116 -3.83 -3.92 0.49
C GLN A 116 -5.00 -4.78 1.00
N LEU A 117 -5.61 -4.45 2.15
CA LEU A 117 -6.89 -5.01 2.59
C LEU A 117 -8.08 -4.36 1.86
N THR A 118 -7.84 -3.29 1.09
CA THR A 118 -8.86 -2.60 0.29
C THR A 118 -10.01 -2.03 1.13
N VAL A 119 -9.73 -1.55 2.34
CA VAL A 119 -10.76 -0.93 3.17
C VAL A 119 -11.06 0.48 2.66
N ALA A 120 -12.31 0.69 2.24
CA ALA A 120 -12.78 1.92 1.61
C ALA A 120 -14.10 2.47 2.22
N ASP A 121 -14.54 1.89 3.33
CA ASP A 121 -15.75 2.27 4.06
C ASP A 121 -15.64 1.97 5.57
N LEU A 122 -16.55 2.54 6.36
CA LEU A 122 -16.59 2.37 7.81
C LEU A 122 -16.84 0.90 8.23
N ASN A 123 -17.64 0.12 7.49
CA ASN A 123 -17.87 -1.27 7.86
C ASN A 123 -16.60 -2.11 7.68
N GLY A 124 -15.79 -1.82 6.66
CA GLY A 124 -14.46 -2.42 6.51
C GLY A 124 -13.54 -2.09 7.68
N VAL A 125 -13.56 -0.86 8.18
CA VAL A 125 -12.81 -0.47 9.39
C VAL A 125 -13.31 -1.23 10.62
N ARG A 126 -14.63 -1.28 10.85
CA ARG A 126 -15.24 -2.02 11.97
C ARG A 126 -14.95 -3.52 11.93
N PHE A 127 -14.88 -4.11 10.73
CA PHE A 127 -14.45 -5.50 10.58
C PHE A 127 -13.03 -5.69 11.13
N LEU A 128 -12.09 -4.81 10.75
CA LEU A 128 -10.72 -4.87 11.24
C LEU A 128 -10.62 -4.56 12.76
N GLU A 129 -11.37 -3.58 13.27
CA GLU A 129 -11.45 -3.31 14.72
C GLU A 129 -11.84 -4.56 15.49
N SER A 130 -12.82 -5.33 14.98
CA SER A 130 -13.25 -6.57 15.65
C SER A 130 -12.14 -7.62 15.73
N LEU A 131 -11.15 -7.55 14.84
CA LEU A 131 -9.96 -8.40 14.79
C LEU A 131 -8.79 -7.86 15.64
N GLY A 132 -8.98 -6.74 16.35
CA GLY A 132 -7.95 -6.13 17.20
C GLY A 132 -7.00 -5.17 16.46
N PHE A 133 -7.37 -4.71 15.27
CA PHE A 133 -6.61 -3.65 14.59
C PHE A 133 -6.83 -2.30 15.28
N THR A 134 -5.73 -1.60 15.56
CA THR A 134 -5.71 -0.29 16.24
C THR A 134 -5.60 0.88 15.26
N GLN A 135 -5.12 0.61 14.04
CA GLN A 135 -4.99 1.60 12.97
C GLN A 135 -5.36 0.96 11.63
N VAL A 136 -5.99 1.71 10.73
CA VAL A 136 -6.37 1.24 9.39
C VAL A 136 -5.94 2.23 8.33
N VAL A 137 -5.19 1.74 7.34
CA VAL A 137 -4.79 2.49 6.17
C VAL A 137 -5.88 2.40 5.11
N LEU A 138 -6.57 3.50 4.84
CA LEU A 138 -7.66 3.52 3.86
C LEU A 138 -7.14 3.34 2.43
N ALA A 139 -8.04 2.92 1.53
CA ALA A 139 -7.81 2.96 0.10
C ALA A 139 -7.54 4.41 -0.37
N ARG A 140 -6.80 4.57 -1.49
CA ARG A 140 -6.31 5.88 -1.95
C ARG A 140 -7.30 6.63 -2.84
N GLU A 141 -8.40 5.97 -3.17
CA GLU A 141 -9.42 6.41 -4.12
C GLU A 141 -10.58 7.18 -3.45
N LEU A 142 -10.55 7.35 -2.13
CA LEU A 142 -11.58 8.03 -1.33
C LEU A 142 -11.46 9.56 -1.41
N SER A 143 -12.60 10.23 -1.28
CA SER A 143 -12.63 11.68 -1.11
C SER A 143 -12.46 12.09 0.36
N ILE A 144 -12.10 13.35 0.60
CA ILE A 144 -11.95 13.89 1.96
C ILE A 144 -13.26 13.78 2.74
N GLN A 145 -14.41 13.89 2.08
CA GLN A 145 -15.72 13.76 2.71
C GLN A 145 -15.97 12.32 3.23
N GLU A 146 -15.61 11.31 2.43
CA GLU A 146 -15.68 9.91 2.87
C GLU A 146 -14.70 9.63 4.01
N ILE A 147 -13.47 10.12 3.91
CA ILE A 147 -12.44 9.99 4.96
C ILE A 147 -12.93 10.63 6.26
N ARG A 148 -13.48 11.85 6.20
CA ARG A 148 -14.04 12.55 7.37
C ARG A 148 -15.14 11.74 8.04
N TYR A 149 -16.07 11.19 7.25
CA TYR A 149 -17.13 10.34 7.78
C TYR A 149 -16.55 9.13 8.51
N ILE A 150 -15.56 8.45 7.93
CA ILE A 150 -14.93 7.29 8.57
C ILE A 150 -14.23 7.70 9.87
N CYS A 151 -13.43 8.77 9.87
CA CYS A 151 -12.70 9.25 11.05
C CYS A 151 -13.63 9.61 12.22
N GLN A 152 -14.82 10.16 11.94
CA GLN A 152 -15.80 10.54 12.96
C GLN A 152 -16.48 9.35 13.65
N HIS A 153 -16.47 8.17 13.03
CA HIS A 153 -17.25 7.01 13.50
C HIS A 153 -16.40 5.76 13.77
N ALA A 154 -15.13 5.76 13.37
CA ALA A 154 -14.17 4.71 13.67
C ALA A 154 -13.61 4.86 15.08
N LYS A 155 -13.29 3.72 15.71
CA LYS A 155 -12.50 3.64 16.95
C LYS A 155 -11.00 3.50 16.63
N ALA A 156 -10.68 2.76 15.57
CA ALA A 156 -9.30 2.64 15.09
C ALA A 156 -8.80 3.99 14.55
N ALA A 157 -7.51 4.25 14.76
CA ALA A 157 -6.83 5.37 14.14
C ALA A 157 -6.88 5.25 12.61
N ILE A 158 -7.13 6.36 11.91
CA ILE A 158 -7.21 6.36 10.45
C ILE A 158 -5.90 6.90 9.86
N GLU A 159 -5.28 6.10 8.99
CA GLU A 159 -4.08 6.45 8.23
C GLU A 159 -4.44 6.66 6.76
N VAL A 160 -3.92 7.75 6.16
CA VAL A 160 -4.15 8.09 4.75
C VAL A 160 -2.80 8.38 4.07
N PHE A 161 -2.63 7.90 2.84
CA PHE A 161 -1.48 8.30 2.02
C PHE A 161 -1.62 9.76 1.62
N ILE A 162 -0.56 10.54 1.80
CA ILE A 162 -0.55 11.98 1.49
C ILE A 162 0.39 12.33 0.34
N HIS A 163 1.35 11.47 0.02
CA HIS A 163 2.37 11.75 -0.98
C HIS A 163 2.96 10.48 -1.61
N GLY A 164 3.42 10.61 -2.86
CA GLY A 164 4.22 9.60 -3.56
C GLY A 164 3.43 8.77 -4.56
N ALA A 165 3.97 7.63 -4.99
CA ALA A 165 3.43 6.91 -6.13
C ALA A 165 2.05 6.28 -5.89
N SER A 166 1.05 6.64 -6.71
CA SER A 166 -0.31 6.07 -6.67
C SER A 166 -0.44 4.78 -7.47
N CYS A 167 -1.21 3.83 -6.94
CA CYS A 167 -1.60 2.61 -7.66
C CYS A 167 -2.83 2.91 -8.54
N MET A 168 -2.82 2.47 -9.80
CA MET A 168 -3.97 2.65 -10.70
C MET A 168 -5.18 1.82 -10.26
N SER A 169 -4.94 0.68 -9.60
CA SER A 169 -5.98 -0.19 -9.08
C SER A 169 -6.14 -0.01 -7.58
N TYR A 170 -7.33 -0.32 -7.07
CA TYR A 170 -7.54 -0.54 -5.64
C TYR A 170 -6.49 -1.53 -5.11
N SER A 171 -5.72 -1.09 -4.12
CA SER A 171 -4.62 -1.87 -3.58
C SER A 171 -5.12 -3.19 -2.98
N GLY A 172 -4.44 -4.30 -3.29
CA GLY A 172 -4.89 -5.66 -2.93
C GLY A 172 -5.74 -6.36 -4.00
N GLN A 173 -6.28 -5.61 -4.97
CA GLN A 173 -7.23 -6.15 -5.97
C GLN A 173 -6.65 -6.27 -7.40
N CYS A 174 -5.39 -5.90 -7.60
CA CYS A 174 -4.74 -6.02 -8.90
C CYS A 174 -4.00 -7.35 -9.06
N LEU A 175 -4.43 -8.16 -10.02
CA LEU A 175 -3.83 -9.43 -10.41
C LEU A 175 -3.07 -9.33 -11.74
N MET A 176 -3.15 -8.19 -12.43
CA MET A 176 -2.56 -7.97 -13.77
C MET A 176 -1.09 -8.38 -13.87
N SER A 177 -0.26 -7.99 -12.90
CA SER A 177 1.17 -8.35 -12.89
C SER A 177 1.41 -9.85 -12.72
N SER A 178 0.51 -10.53 -12.00
CA SER A 178 0.58 -11.97 -11.81
C SER A 178 0.19 -12.73 -13.08
N PHE A 179 -0.93 -12.36 -13.70
CA PHE A 179 -1.44 -13.04 -14.89
C PHE A 179 -0.61 -12.76 -16.15
N ILE A 180 0.03 -11.60 -16.26
CA ILE A 180 0.89 -11.28 -17.41
C ILE A 180 2.30 -11.89 -17.26
N GLY A 181 2.85 -11.97 -16.04
CA GLY A 181 4.28 -12.28 -15.86
C GLY A 181 4.65 -13.05 -14.61
N GLY A 182 3.71 -13.66 -13.88
CA GLY A 182 3.95 -14.49 -12.69
C GLY A 182 4.43 -13.72 -11.45
N ARG A 183 4.42 -12.38 -11.51
CA ARG A 183 4.92 -11.49 -10.45
C ARG A 183 3.76 -10.87 -9.69
N SER A 184 3.44 -11.38 -8.51
CA SER A 184 2.25 -10.93 -7.79
C SER A 184 2.48 -9.62 -7.05
N GLY A 185 1.56 -8.67 -7.23
CA GLY A 185 1.55 -7.45 -6.41
C GLY A 185 1.17 -7.73 -4.97
N ASN A 186 0.30 -8.71 -4.74
CA ASN A 186 -0.12 -9.17 -3.42
C ASN A 186 0.99 -9.94 -2.68
N ARG A 187 2.04 -10.36 -3.39
CA ARG A 187 3.26 -10.96 -2.80
C ARG A 187 4.50 -10.06 -2.87
N GLY A 188 4.32 -8.77 -3.17
CA GLY A 188 5.39 -7.78 -3.13
C GLY A 188 6.34 -7.77 -4.33
N ALA A 189 5.98 -8.43 -5.43
CA ALA A 189 6.80 -8.58 -6.62
C ALA A 189 6.30 -7.78 -7.84
N CYS A 190 5.25 -6.96 -7.70
CA CYS A 190 4.61 -6.19 -8.78
C CYS A 190 5.60 -5.61 -9.81
N ALA A 191 5.41 -5.94 -11.09
CA ALA A 191 6.22 -5.47 -12.21
C ALA A 191 5.73 -4.13 -12.80
N GLN A 192 4.69 -3.53 -12.19
CA GLN A 192 4.09 -2.27 -12.61
C GLN A 192 3.59 -2.25 -14.08
N PRO A 193 2.82 -3.25 -14.54
CA PRO A 193 2.34 -3.30 -15.93
C PRO A 193 1.48 -2.07 -16.29
N CYS A 194 0.77 -1.47 -15.34
CA CYS A 194 0.03 -0.22 -15.54
C CYS A 194 0.90 0.99 -15.95
N ARG A 195 2.23 0.91 -15.79
CA ARG A 195 3.19 1.93 -16.21
C ARG A 195 3.76 1.69 -17.60
N LEU A 196 3.34 0.62 -18.27
CA LEU A 196 3.67 0.38 -19.66
C LEU A 196 2.74 1.18 -20.57
N PRO A 197 3.16 1.46 -21.80
CA PRO A 197 2.31 2.12 -22.76
C PRO A 197 1.33 1.12 -23.40
N TYR A 198 0.12 1.60 -23.69
CA TYR A 198 -1.01 0.87 -24.29
C TYR A 198 -1.68 1.71 -25.37
N GLN A 199 -2.51 1.08 -26.19
CA GLN A 199 -3.44 1.77 -27.07
C GLN A 199 -4.87 1.43 -26.66
N LEU A 200 -5.69 2.45 -26.37
CA LEU A 200 -7.13 2.25 -26.17
C LEU A 200 -7.79 2.11 -27.55
N ILE A 201 -8.55 1.04 -27.74
CA ILE A 201 -9.24 0.74 -29.00
C ILE A 201 -10.71 0.37 -28.74
N GLU A 202 -11.57 0.64 -29.72
CA GLU A 202 -12.96 0.17 -29.76
C GLU A 202 -13.05 -1.21 -30.44
N GLU A 203 -14.23 -1.83 -30.38
CA GLU A 203 -14.57 -3.02 -31.17
C GLU A 203 -14.26 -2.81 -32.67
N GLY A 204 -13.70 -3.84 -33.31
CA GLY A 204 -13.19 -3.74 -34.68
C GLY A 204 -11.79 -3.13 -34.80
N GLY A 205 -11.13 -2.79 -33.69
CA GLY A 205 -9.74 -2.30 -33.70
C GLY A 205 -9.59 -0.81 -34.02
N ILE A 206 -10.67 -0.04 -33.88
CA ILE A 206 -10.68 1.40 -34.15
C ILE A 206 -9.90 2.11 -33.03
N PRO A 207 -8.84 2.88 -33.32
CA PRO A 207 -8.04 3.53 -32.30
C PRO A 207 -8.79 4.70 -31.64
N VAL A 208 -8.78 4.74 -30.31
CA VAL A 208 -9.26 5.87 -29.50
C VAL A 208 -8.09 6.76 -29.08
N THR A 209 -6.92 6.16 -28.83
CA THR A 209 -5.68 6.87 -28.54
C THR A 209 -4.60 6.55 -29.56
N GLU A 210 -3.58 7.40 -29.60
CA GLU A 210 -2.34 7.09 -30.29
C GLU A 210 -1.70 5.82 -29.73
N PRO A 211 -0.93 5.08 -30.54
CA PRO A 211 -0.03 4.05 -30.03
C PRO A 211 0.88 4.59 -28.94
N GLU A 212 1.31 3.69 -28.07
CA GLU A 212 2.22 3.99 -26.97
C GLU A 212 1.74 5.03 -25.93
N THR A 213 0.42 5.17 -25.73
CA THR A 213 -0.15 6.06 -24.71
C THR A 213 -0.12 5.42 -23.32
N TYR A 214 0.28 6.16 -22.28
CA TYR A 214 0.31 5.66 -20.90
C TYR A 214 -1.07 5.75 -20.20
N VAL A 215 -2.07 5.07 -20.77
CA VAL A 215 -3.50 5.12 -20.38
C VAL A 215 -3.74 4.76 -18.90
N LEU A 216 -2.87 3.95 -18.30
CA LEU A 216 -3.00 3.44 -16.92
C LEU A 216 -1.97 4.02 -15.93
N SER A 217 -1.20 5.04 -16.31
CA SER A 217 -0.12 5.58 -15.47
C SER A 217 -0.58 6.80 -14.67
N LEU A 218 -0.97 6.62 -13.40
CA LEU A 218 -1.30 7.74 -12.52
C LEU A 218 -0.08 8.64 -12.25
N LYS A 219 -0.36 9.94 -12.16
CA LYS A 219 0.51 10.92 -11.50
C LYS A 219 0.70 10.55 -10.02
N ASP A 220 1.78 11.04 -9.43
CA ASP A 220 2.02 10.82 -8.00
C ASP A 220 1.02 11.63 -7.15
N LEU A 221 0.66 11.12 -5.99
CA LEU A 221 -0.16 11.84 -5.02
C LEU A 221 0.65 12.99 -4.40
N SER A 222 0.05 14.17 -4.28
CA SER A 222 0.51 15.20 -3.36
C SER A 222 -0.68 15.95 -2.79
N SER A 223 -0.87 15.82 -1.49
CA SER A 223 -1.94 16.47 -0.74
C SER A 223 -1.47 17.68 0.05
N VAL A 224 -0.23 18.17 -0.17
CA VAL A 224 0.33 19.31 0.58
C VAL A 224 -0.58 20.54 0.58
N SER A 225 -1.27 20.80 -0.53
CA SER A 225 -2.21 21.92 -0.69
C SER A 225 -3.56 21.69 -0.01
N VAL A 226 -3.89 20.44 0.33
CA VAL A 226 -5.14 20.03 0.98
C VAL A 226 -4.93 19.30 2.32
N ILE A 227 -3.73 19.45 2.89
CA ILE A 227 -3.34 18.71 4.10
C ILE A 227 -4.15 19.18 5.30
N GLN A 228 -4.57 20.46 5.29
CA GLN A 228 -5.38 21.02 6.34
C GLN A 228 -6.78 20.41 6.37
N GLU A 229 -7.43 20.24 5.23
CA GLU A 229 -8.75 19.60 5.19
C GLU A 229 -8.70 18.14 5.68
N LEU A 230 -7.56 17.46 5.52
CA LEU A 230 -7.32 16.11 6.06
C LEU A 230 -7.09 16.12 7.57
N ILE A 231 -6.35 17.10 8.11
CA ILE A 231 -6.23 17.30 9.56
C ILE A 231 -7.62 17.53 10.16
N ASP A 232 -8.39 18.45 9.57
CA ASP A 232 -9.74 18.79 10.00
C ASP A 232 -10.73 17.64 9.81
N ALA A 233 -10.45 16.70 8.89
CA ALA A 233 -11.22 15.48 8.73
C ALA A 233 -11.01 14.48 9.88
N GLY A 234 -9.98 14.65 10.70
CA GLY A 234 -9.67 13.77 11.84
C GLY A 234 -8.69 12.64 11.52
N VAL A 235 -7.92 12.76 10.43
CA VAL A 235 -6.89 11.76 10.09
C VAL A 235 -5.83 11.71 11.20
N SER A 236 -5.50 10.50 11.65
CA SER A 236 -4.59 10.26 12.77
C SER A 236 -3.13 10.11 12.33
N SER A 237 -2.89 9.57 11.13
CA SER A 237 -1.54 9.38 10.58
C SER A 237 -1.49 9.68 9.07
N PHE A 238 -0.49 10.45 8.67
CA PHE A 238 -0.20 10.82 7.29
C PHE A 238 0.98 10.04 6.75
N LYS A 239 0.71 9.17 5.78
CA LYS A 239 1.72 8.28 5.21
C LYS A 239 2.32 8.81 3.92
N ILE A 240 3.64 8.86 3.89
CA ILE A 240 4.42 9.15 2.68
C ILE A 240 4.81 7.83 2.00
N GLU A 241 4.46 7.63 0.72
CA GLU A 241 4.93 6.49 -0.08
C GLU A 241 6.36 6.72 -0.56
N GLY A 242 7.25 5.76 -0.36
CA GLY A 242 8.61 5.91 -0.88
C GLY A 242 9.69 5.00 -0.30
N ARG A 243 9.38 3.78 0.17
CA ARG A 243 10.39 2.91 0.82
C ARG A 243 11.63 2.61 -0.03
N MET A 244 11.50 2.66 -1.37
CA MET A 244 12.62 2.48 -2.30
C MET A 244 13.37 3.78 -2.64
N LYS A 245 13.03 4.90 -2.01
CA LYS A 245 13.63 6.22 -2.26
C LYS A 245 14.79 6.45 -1.29
N GLY A 246 15.78 7.23 -1.73
CA GLY A 246 16.96 7.56 -0.94
C GLY A 246 16.77 8.74 0.01
N ASN A 247 17.81 9.06 0.76
CA ASN A 247 17.83 10.11 1.80
C ASN A 247 17.34 11.48 1.31
N GLY A 248 17.74 11.91 0.10
CA GLY A 248 17.33 13.21 -0.46
C GLY A 248 15.81 13.33 -0.60
N TYR A 249 15.14 12.27 -1.09
CA TYR A 249 13.69 12.24 -1.19
C TYR A 249 13.02 12.28 0.19
N VAL A 250 13.48 11.43 1.11
CA VAL A 250 12.91 11.34 2.47
C VAL A 250 13.03 12.70 3.17
N ARG A 251 14.21 13.32 3.16
CA ARG A 251 14.45 14.62 3.79
C ARG A 251 13.56 15.72 3.20
N SER A 252 13.51 15.82 1.88
CA SER A 252 12.76 16.88 1.19
C SER A 252 11.26 16.73 1.42
N VAL A 253 10.72 15.52 1.27
CA VAL A 253 9.28 15.29 1.42
C VAL A 253 8.84 15.40 2.88
N VAL A 254 9.53 14.74 3.81
CA VAL A 254 9.18 14.81 5.25
C VAL A 254 9.31 16.25 5.75
N GLY A 255 10.40 16.94 5.42
CA GLY A 255 10.61 18.34 5.81
C GLY A 255 9.55 19.30 5.24
N ALA A 256 9.13 19.10 3.98
CA ALA A 256 8.08 19.92 3.37
C ALA A 256 6.73 19.75 4.08
N TYR A 257 6.32 18.50 4.37
CA TYR A 257 5.07 18.26 5.10
C TYR A 257 5.16 18.73 6.56
N ARG A 258 6.27 18.46 7.26
CA ARG A 258 6.49 18.95 8.62
C ARG A 258 6.36 20.48 8.70
N MET A 259 6.99 21.18 7.76
CA MET A 259 6.91 22.64 7.67
C MET A 259 5.47 23.12 7.55
N VAL A 260 4.67 22.53 6.65
CA VAL A 260 3.26 22.92 6.47
C VAL A 260 2.41 22.57 7.69
N MET A 261 2.61 21.38 8.28
CA MET A 261 1.84 20.90 9.43
C MET A 261 2.09 21.73 10.70
N ASP A 262 3.34 22.11 10.98
CA ASP A 262 3.68 22.86 12.20
C ASP A 262 3.20 24.32 12.14
N THR A 263 3.03 24.85 10.93
CA THR A 263 2.64 26.25 10.69
C THR A 263 1.21 26.55 11.16
N TYR A 264 0.36 25.54 11.38
CA TYR A 264 -1.06 25.74 11.72
C TYR A 264 -1.28 26.45 13.07
N ILE A 265 -0.40 26.28 14.05
CA ILE A 265 -0.74 26.60 15.45
C ILE A 265 -0.62 28.11 15.76
N HIS A 266 0.17 28.90 15.01
CA HIS A 266 0.50 30.29 15.42
C HIS A 266 0.72 31.33 14.30
N THR A 267 0.25 31.11 13.06
CA THR A 267 0.61 31.97 11.91
C THR A 267 -0.57 32.63 11.18
N SER A 268 -0.29 33.77 10.55
CA SER A 268 -1.26 34.49 9.69
C SER A 268 -1.54 33.73 8.37
N LEU A 269 -2.66 34.04 7.71
CA LEU A 269 -2.99 33.43 6.40
C LEU A 269 -1.90 33.66 5.33
N GLN A 270 -1.25 34.83 5.35
CA GLN A 270 -0.19 35.18 4.39
C GLN A 270 1.06 34.31 4.59
N GLU A 271 1.43 34.08 5.84
CA GLU A 271 2.57 33.24 6.20
C GLU A 271 2.33 31.77 5.85
N ARG A 272 1.11 31.27 6.09
CA ARG A 272 0.68 29.93 5.65
C ARG A 272 0.83 29.74 4.14
N GLN A 273 0.37 30.72 3.36
CA GLN A 273 0.48 30.68 1.90
C GLN A 273 1.95 30.67 1.44
N HIS A 274 2.80 31.51 2.03
CA HIS A 274 4.22 31.54 1.71
C HIS A 274 4.92 30.21 2.02
N ILE A 275 4.58 29.58 3.15
CA ILE A 275 5.14 28.29 3.55
C ILE A 275 4.65 27.17 2.62
N LEU A 276 3.37 27.19 2.22
CA LEU A 276 2.84 26.25 1.24
C LEU A 276 3.58 26.34 -0.09
N GLU A 277 3.77 27.55 -0.64
CA GLU A 277 4.51 27.76 -1.89
C GLU A 277 5.95 27.24 -1.79
N LYS A 278 6.62 27.46 -0.66
CA LYS A 278 7.95 26.94 -0.39
C LYS A 278 7.96 25.41 -0.33
N ALA A 279 6.97 24.79 0.31
CA ALA A 279 6.84 23.34 0.39
C ALA A 279 6.57 22.72 -0.99
N GLU A 280 5.65 23.30 -1.78
CA GLU A 280 5.38 22.90 -3.16
C GLU A 280 6.63 22.98 -4.04
N HIS A 281 7.43 24.04 -3.87
CA HIS A 281 8.71 24.18 -4.56
C HIS A 281 9.69 23.05 -4.21
N ILE A 282 9.83 22.70 -2.93
CA ILE A 282 10.68 21.58 -2.48
C ILE A 282 10.20 20.24 -3.08
N LEU A 283 8.89 20.01 -3.05
CA LEU A 283 8.29 18.78 -3.59
C LEU A 283 8.44 18.69 -5.11
N ALA A 284 8.33 19.80 -5.84
CA ALA A 284 8.51 19.84 -7.29
C ALA A 284 9.94 19.48 -7.74
N GLU A 285 10.94 19.73 -6.90
CA GLU A 285 12.34 19.35 -7.15
C GLU A 285 12.66 17.89 -6.79
N SER A 286 11.83 17.27 -5.96
CA SER A 286 11.96 15.88 -5.58
C SER A 286 11.51 14.95 -6.72
N PHE A 287 11.97 13.69 -6.73
CA PHE A 287 11.52 12.70 -7.72
C PHE A 287 9.99 12.63 -7.76
N ASN A 288 9.38 12.86 -8.93
CA ASN A 288 7.93 12.77 -9.10
C ASN A 288 7.52 12.47 -10.54
N ARG A 289 6.29 11.96 -10.70
CA ARG A 289 5.61 11.78 -11.99
C ARG A 289 4.49 12.81 -12.15
N MET A 290 4.79 14.08 -11.92
CA MET A 290 3.80 15.13 -11.68
C MET A 290 2.91 14.78 -10.48
N TYR A 291 2.11 15.75 -10.04
CA TYR A 291 1.24 15.58 -8.88
C TYR A 291 -0.24 15.64 -9.22
N GLN A 292 -1.02 14.91 -8.44
CA GLN A 292 -2.48 14.98 -8.37
C GLN A 292 -2.94 14.77 -6.92
N HIS A 293 -4.12 15.25 -6.59
CA HIS A 293 -4.90 14.85 -5.41
C HIS A 293 -6.37 14.65 -5.79
N ASP A 294 -6.61 14.26 -7.05
CA ASP A 294 -7.91 14.30 -7.70
C ASP A 294 -8.94 13.36 -7.06
N PHE A 295 -8.49 12.27 -6.43
CA PHE A 295 -9.36 11.39 -5.65
C PHE A 295 -9.87 12.07 -4.39
N LEU A 296 -8.99 12.79 -3.67
CA LEU A 296 -9.32 13.50 -2.43
C LEU A 296 -10.36 14.61 -2.67
N THR A 297 -10.33 15.24 -3.85
CA THR A 297 -11.20 16.35 -4.24
C THR A 297 -12.35 15.96 -5.18
N ASP A 298 -12.54 14.68 -5.48
CA ASP A 298 -13.54 14.18 -6.44
C ASP A 298 -13.44 14.83 -7.85
N THR A 299 -12.21 15.10 -8.32
CA THR A 299 -11.90 15.73 -9.62
C THR A 299 -11.22 14.79 -10.62
N VAL A 300 -11.30 13.48 -10.40
CA VAL A 300 -10.66 12.45 -11.26
C VAL A 300 -11.04 12.64 -12.74
N GLN A 301 -10.02 12.79 -13.57
CA GLN A 301 -10.16 13.19 -14.97
C GLN A 301 -8.94 12.77 -15.80
N ARG A 302 -8.95 13.03 -17.11
CA ARG A 302 -7.80 12.73 -18.00
C ARG A 302 -6.45 13.22 -17.45
N ASN A 303 -6.41 14.40 -16.83
CA ASN A 303 -5.19 14.97 -16.24
C ASN A 303 -4.70 14.27 -14.96
N THR A 304 -5.42 13.28 -14.42
CA THR A 304 -4.98 12.48 -13.26
C THR A 304 -3.87 11.49 -13.64
N ILE A 305 -3.72 11.17 -14.92
CA ILE A 305 -2.66 10.29 -15.46
C ILE A 305 -1.56 11.08 -16.19
N THR A 306 -0.46 10.41 -16.47
CA THR A 306 0.64 10.89 -17.31
C THR A 306 0.55 10.21 -18.67
N GLU A 307 0.11 10.91 -19.72
CA GLU A 307 -0.12 10.27 -21.03
C GLU A 307 1.15 9.95 -21.82
N LYS A 308 2.23 10.68 -21.56
CA LYS A 308 3.46 10.67 -22.38
C LYS A 308 4.64 9.94 -21.75
N SER A 309 4.65 9.75 -20.44
CA SER A 309 5.75 9.11 -19.73
C SER A 309 5.27 8.48 -18.44
N SER A 310 5.99 7.47 -17.95
CA SER A 310 5.74 6.84 -16.65
C SER A 310 6.95 6.94 -15.70
N GLY A 311 7.93 7.77 -16.06
CA GLY A 311 9.16 8.00 -15.29
C GLY A 311 9.20 9.37 -14.61
N ASN A 312 10.31 9.67 -13.94
CA ASN A 312 10.53 10.99 -13.33
C ASN A 312 10.44 12.08 -14.40
N THR A 313 9.60 13.10 -14.17
CA THR A 313 9.43 14.19 -15.13
C THR A 313 10.57 15.21 -15.01
N GLY A 314 11.06 15.42 -13.78
CA GLY A 314 12.03 16.48 -13.46
C GLY A 314 11.43 17.88 -13.55
N ARG A 315 12.18 18.86 -13.06
CA ARG A 315 11.81 20.28 -13.11
C ARG A 315 12.33 20.90 -14.39
N HIS A 316 11.48 21.61 -15.13
CA HIS A 316 11.92 22.39 -16.28
C HIS A 316 12.87 23.51 -15.83
N VAL A 317 14.07 23.54 -16.39
CA VAL A 317 15.14 24.48 -16.01
C VAL A 317 15.65 25.29 -17.20
N GLY A 318 15.04 25.12 -18.38
CA GLY A 318 15.38 25.86 -19.59
C GLY A 318 15.43 24.99 -20.83
N LYS A 319 16.27 25.39 -21.79
CA LYS A 319 16.36 24.79 -23.12
C LYS A 319 17.80 24.76 -23.63
N ILE A 320 18.24 23.64 -24.19
CA ILE A 320 19.48 23.55 -24.98
C ILE A 320 19.17 23.98 -26.40
N LEU A 321 19.84 25.04 -26.85
CA LEU A 321 19.71 25.62 -28.19
C LEU A 321 20.55 24.83 -29.20
N LYS A 322 21.79 24.52 -28.83
CA LYS A 322 22.75 23.79 -29.67
C LYS A 322 23.63 22.90 -28.80
N CYS A 323 23.97 21.71 -29.28
CA CYS A 323 24.92 20.82 -28.63
C CYS A 323 25.92 20.29 -29.66
N ARG A 324 27.22 20.49 -29.44
CA ARG A 324 28.31 19.97 -30.28
C ARG A 324 29.40 19.38 -29.41
N GLU A 325 29.78 18.13 -29.68
CA GLU A 325 30.87 17.41 -28.98
C GLU A 325 30.77 17.38 -27.45
N GLY A 326 29.55 17.39 -26.91
CA GLY A 326 29.29 17.41 -25.46
C GLY A 326 29.34 18.81 -24.84
N ILE A 327 29.42 19.88 -25.62
CA ILE A 327 29.26 21.27 -25.17
C ILE A 327 27.89 21.75 -25.67
N ALA A 328 27.05 22.20 -24.75
CA ALA A 328 25.70 22.66 -25.02
C ALA A 328 25.50 24.12 -24.63
N GLU A 329 25.02 24.93 -25.57
CA GLU A 329 24.52 26.29 -25.32
C GLU A 329 23.09 26.17 -24.79
N ALA A 330 22.87 26.63 -23.56
CA ALA A 330 21.59 26.53 -22.87
C ALA A 330 21.08 27.90 -22.45
N LYS A 331 19.78 28.13 -22.68
CA LYS A 331 19.05 29.23 -22.07
C LYS A 331 18.33 28.68 -20.86
N LEU A 332 18.79 29.04 -19.67
CA LEU A 332 18.28 28.49 -18.41
C LEU A 332 17.40 29.49 -17.69
N THR A 333 16.29 29.00 -17.14
CA THR A 333 15.45 29.73 -16.19
C THR A 333 16.01 29.66 -14.77
N GLU A 334 16.83 28.65 -14.49
CA GLU A 334 17.49 28.41 -13.21
C GLU A 334 18.91 27.89 -13.40
N PRO A 335 19.85 28.17 -12.47
CA PRO A 335 21.20 27.65 -12.57
C PRO A 335 21.22 26.12 -12.46
N LEU A 336 22.06 25.51 -13.29
CA LEU A 336 22.46 24.11 -13.17
C LEU A 336 23.80 24.03 -12.45
N ASN A 337 24.01 22.97 -11.66
CA ASN A 337 25.27 22.71 -10.97
C ASN A 337 26.00 21.51 -11.57
N VAL A 338 27.33 21.51 -11.41
CA VAL A 338 28.16 20.35 -11.77
C VAL A 338 27.70 19.14 -10.97
N GLY A 339 27.39 18.05 -11.67
CA GLY A 339 26.84 16.82 -11.12
C GLY A 339 25.32 16.81 -10.99
N ASP A 340 24.58 17.76 -11.56
CA ASP A 340 23.13 17.61 -11.70
C ASP A 340 22.79 16.60 -12.80
N PHE A 341 21.79 15.75 -12.55
CA PHE A 341 21.25 14.84 -13.57
C PHE A 341 20.12 15.53 -14.33
N ILE A 342 20.21 15.53 -15.65
CA ILE A 342 19.24 16.21 -16.51
C ILE A 342 18.64 15.26 -17.54
N LYS A 343 17.46 15.63 -18.01
CA LYS A 343 16.78 15.07 -19.17
C LYS A 343 16.62 16.17 -20.22
N ILE A 344 16.93 15.85 -21.47
CA ILE A 344 16.75 16.72 -22.62
C ILE A 344 15.67 16.10 -23.49
N THR A 345 14.58 16.81 -23.73
CA THR A 345 13.49 16.36 -24.60
C THR A 345 13.51 17.16 -25.89
N ALA A 346 13.83 16.49 -27.00
CA ALA A 346 13.86 17.07 -28.33
C ALA A 346 12.44 17.39 -28.85
N ALA A 347 12.35 18.21 -29.91
CA ALA A 347 11.07 18.57 -30.53
C ALA A 347 10.30 17.37 -31.13
N ASP A 348 11.02 16.31 -31.50
CA ASP A 348 10.46 15.04 -32.01
C ASP A 348 10.10 14.05 -30.89
N GLY A 349 10.24 14.45 -29.62
CA GLY A 349 9.90 13.64 -28.45
C GLY A 349 11.04 12.73 -27.95
N ARG A 350 12.19 12.65 -28.63
CA ARG A 350 13.33 11.85 -28.14
C ARG A 350 13.85 12.41 -26.81
N GLU A 351 14.06 11.52 -25.84
CA GLU A 351 14.62 11.85 -24.53
C GLU A 351 16.10 11.42 -24.44
N CYS A 352 16.96 12.31 -23.95
CA CYS A 352 18.36 12.05 -23.65
C CYS A 352 18.62 12.33 -22.17
N PHE A 353 19.37 11.47 -21.49
CA PHE A 353 19.70 11.61 -20.06
C PHE A 353 21.19 11.83 -19.90
N ASP A 354 21.58 12.81 -19.08
CA ASP A 354 22.98 13.15 -18.89
C ASP A 354 23.27 13.76 -17.51
N GLU A 355 24.55 13.85 -17.17
CA GLU A 355 25.05 14.56 -15.99
C GLU A 355 25.89 15.77 -16.41
N ILE A 356 25.64 16.91 -15.76
CA ILE A 356 26.41 18.13 -15.98
C ILE A 356 27.85 17.93 -15.50
N SER A 357 28.82 18.05 -16.40
CA SER A 357 30.25 17.89 -16.11
C SER A 357 30.98 19.22 -15.85
N ALA A 358 30.49 20.32 -16.41
CA ALA A 358 30.98 21.68 -16.16
C ALA A 358 29.88 22.71 -16.48
N VAL A 359 29.92 23.86 -15.81
CA VAL A 359 29.07 25.02 -16.08
C VAL A 359 29.98 26.20 -16.36
N ILE A 360 29.84 26.79 -17.55
CA ILE A 360 30.62 27.91 -18.06
C ILE A 360 29.64 29.07 -18.23
N ALA A 361 29.66 30.02 -17.31
CA ALA A 361 28.84 31.22 -17.40
C ALA A 361 29.43 32.13 -18.49
N ASP A 362 28.58 32.56 -19.43
CA ASP A 362 29.00 33.48 -20.48
C ASP A 362 28.72 34.92 -20.01
N LYS A 363 29.78 35.74 -19.85
CA LYS A 363 29.68 37.07 -19.25
C LYS A 363 28.99 38.10 -20.15
N GLU A 364 28.74 37.80 -21.43
CA GLU A 364 28.27 38.76 -22.43
C GLU A 364 26.77 38.69 -22.77
N TYR A 365 26.01 37.67 -22.32
CA TYR A 365 24.64 37.44 -22.80
C TYR A 365 23.60 37.22 -21.70
N SER A 366 23.23 38.26 -20.95
CA SER A 366 22.12 38.27 -19.96
C SER A 366 22.27 37.24 -18.82
N ASN A 367 21.62 37.46 -17.67
CA ASN A 367 21.66 36.51 -16.54
C ASN A 367 21.01 35.12 -16.81
N THR A 368 20.68 34.79 -18.07
CA THR A 368 19.89 33.60 -18.45
C THR A 368 20.54 32.71 -19.52
N SER A 369 21.72 33.06 -20.06
CA SER A 369 22.42 32.24 -21.06
C SER A 369 23.67 31.59 -20.45
N TYR A 370 23.75 30.26 -20.54
CA TYR A 370 24.81 29.45 -19.94
C TYR A 370 25.37 28.45 -20.95
N THR A 371 26.68 28.22 -20.94
CA THR A 371 27.27 27.09 -21.66
C THR A 371 27.49 25.96 -20.67
N VAL A 372 26.90 24.79 -20.92
CA VAL A 372 27.04 23.61 -20.05
C VAL A 372 27.74 22.48 -20.79
N LYS A 373 28.59 21.74 -20.10
CA LYS A 373 29.27 20.57 -20.66
C LYS A 373 28.58 19.30 -20.20
N LEU A 374 28.16 18.48 -21.15
CA LEU A 374 27.48 17.20 -20.97
C LEU A 374 28.49 16.04 -21.02
N ARG A 375 28.22 14.92 -20.34
CA ARG A 375 29.09 13.72 -20.44
C ARG A 375 28.85 12.97 -21.75
N CYS A 376 27.62 12.93 -22.23
CA CYS A 376 27.25 12.27 -23.48
C CYS A 376 27.37 13.23 -24.67
N LYS A 377 28.01 12.78 -25.74
CA LYS A 377 28.20 13.55 -26.99
C LYS A 377 26.98 13.52 -27.92
N ALA A 378 25.83 13.03 -27.45
CA ALA A 378 24.67 12.69 -28.28
C ALA A 378 24.02 13.85 -29.05
N GLY A 379 24.44 15.10 -28.86
CA GLY A 379 24.11 16.20 -29.77
C GLY A 379 22.63 16.61 -29.79
N VAL A 380 21.88 16.36 -28.72
CA VAL A 380 20.44 16.61 -28.67
C VAL A 380 20.17 18.04 -28.16
N SER A 381 19.40 18.82 -28.93
CA SER A 381 18.83 20.11 -28.50
C SER A 381 17.34 19.94 -28.16
N GLY A 382 16.85 20.73 -27.21
CA GLY A 382 15.50 20.52 -26.67
C GLY A 382 15.29 21.15 -25.30
N GLU A 383 14.11 20.92 -24.74
CA GLU A 383 13.75 21.36 -23.39
C GLU A 383 14.55 20.57 -22.34
N VAL A 384 15.04 21.26 -21.31
CA VAL A 384 15.90 20.68 -20.27
C VAL A 384 15.14 20.59 -18.96
N TYR A 385 15.18 19.40 -18.38
CA TYR A 385 14.58 19.09 -17.08
C TYR A 385 15.66 18.59 -16.12
N ARG A 386 15.78 19.18 -14.94
CA ARG A 386 16.63 18.66 -13.85
C ARG A 386 15.89 17.52 -13.16
N LEU A 387 16.44 16.31 -13.24
CA LEU A 387 15.87 15.10 -12.65
C LEU A 387 16.30 14.87 -11.20
N ALA A 388 17.52 15.28 -10.85
CA ALA A 388 18.07 15.19 -9.50
C ALA A 388 19.28 16.11 -9.35
N ARG A 389 19.49 16.69 -8.17
CA ARG A 389 20.72 17.42 -7.86
C ARG A 389 21.85 16.43 -7.55
N LYS A 390 23.10 16.88 -7.64
CA LYS A 390 24.27 16.09 -7.19
C LYS A 390 24.10 15.61 -5.73
N GLU A 391 23.61 16.50 -4.89
CA GLU A 391 23.43 16.29 -3.45
C GLU A 391 22.40 15.20 -3.16
N ASP A 392 21.32 15.12 -3.94
CA ASP A 392 20.26 14.10 -3.78
C ASP A 392 20.74 12.69 -4.12
N ARG A 393 21.81 12.59 -4.92
CA ARG A 393 22.38 11.34 -5.42
C ARG A 393 23.58 10.85 -4.61
N LYS A 394 24.13 11.68 -3.71
CA LYS A 394 25.19 11.25 -2.80
C LYS A 394 24.59 10.35 -1.71
N THR A 395 24.98 9.09 -1.71
CA THR A 395 24.87 8.15 -0.58
C THR A 395 25.92 8.45 0.50
N GLU A 396 26.19 9.73 0.78
CA GLU A 396 27.02 10.06 1.94
C GLU A 396 26.17 9.86 3.19
N THR A 397 26.58 8.90 4.02
CA THR A 397 26.10 8.72 5.39
C THR A 397 26.34 10.04 6.12
N ARG A 398 25.32 10.89 6.21
CA ARG A 398 25.37 12.09 7.02
C ARG A 398 25.01 11.68 8.44
N GLU A 399 25.86 12.04 9.39
CA GLU A 399 25.48 11.99 10.80
C GLU A 399 24.19 12.81 10.98
N MET A 400 23.30 12.30 11.82
CA MET A 400 22.07 12.99 12.17
C MET A 400 22.41 14.32 12.87
N ASN A 401 21.77 15.42 12.46
CA ASN A 401 22.00 16.73 13.04
C ASN A 401 21.24 16.89 14.36
N ARG A 402 20.04 16.29 14.44
CA ARG A 402 19.23 16.22 15.65
C ARG A 402 19.95 15.39 16.71
N LYS A 403 20.20 16.00 17.87
CA LYS A 403 20.81 15.36 19.04
C LYS A 403 20.06 15.75 20.31
N ILE A 404 20.15 14.90 21.33
CA ILE A 404 19.51 15.10 22.63
C ILE A 404 20.46 15.90 23.54
N PRO A 405 20.02 17.02 24.13
CA PRO A 405 20.83 17.78 25.07
C PRO A 405 21.07 17.00 26.36
N LEU A 406 22.33 16.95 26.81
CA LEU A 406 22.71 16.44 28.12
C LEU A 406 23.39 17.51 28.97
N TYR A 407 23.09 17.46 30.24
CA TYR A 407 23.70 18.27 31.29
C TYR A 407 24.50 17.38 32.21
N PHE A 408 25.62 17.90 32.71
CA PHE A 408 26.50 17.17 33.63
C PHE A 408 26.80 17.98 34.88
N HIS A 409 26.91 17.29 36.01
CA HIS A 409 27.43 17.79 37.27
C HIS A 409 28.57 16.89 37.76
N VAL A 410 29.72 17.48 38.06
CA VAL A 410 30.88 16.75 38.61
C VAL A 410 31.03 17.07 40.09
N ASP A 411 31.02 15.96 40.83
CA ASP A 411 30.79 15.68 42.24
C ASP A 411 31.84 14.93 43.07
N VAL A 412 31.82 14.96 44.41
CA VAL A 412 32.39 13.89 45.23
C VAL A 412 31.41 13.40 46.26
N THR A 413 31.52 12.10 46.56
CA THR A 413 30.85 11.49 47.70
C THR A 413 31.55 11.85 49.01
N GLU A 414 30.95 11.43 50.13
CA GLU A 414 31.51 11.61 51.48
C GLU A 414 32.88 10.91 51.63
N GLU A 415 33.09 9.81 50.93
CA GLU A 415 34.35 9.04 50.85
C GLU A 415 35.39 9.68 49.91
N LYS A 416 35.13 10.90 49.42
CA LYS A 416 35.97 11.65 48.48
C LYS A 416 36.16 10.93 47.13
N GLN A 417 35.19 10.11 46.74
CA GLN A 417 35.17 9.46 45.44
C GLN A 417 34.54 10.37 44.40
N LEU A 418 35.11 10.44 43.18
CA LEU A 418 34.56 11.28 42.12
C LEU A 418 33.20 10.72 41.65
N ARG A 419 32.18 11.59 41.64
CA ARG A 419 30.82 11.33 41.15
C ARG A 419 30.53 12.18 39.91
N LEU A 420 29.82 11.61 38.94
CA LEU A 420 29.29 12.29 37.77
C LEU A 420 27.78 12.05 37.71
N SER A 421 27.00 13.12 37.77
CA SER A 421 25.57 13.08 37.49
C SER A 421 25.31 13.62 36.09
N ALA A 422 24.49 12.93 35.30
CA ALA A 422 24.09 13.32 33.95
C ALA A 422 22.56 13.31 33.82
N TRP A 423 21.99 14.29 33.13
CA TRP A 423 20.55 14.33 32.89
C TRP A 423 20.16 14.98 31.56
N ASP A 424 18.97 14.65 31.06
CA ASP A 424 18.36 15.26 29.87
C ASP A 424 17.23 16.25 30.22
N GLU A 425 16.61 16.85 29.21
CA GLU A 425 15.48 17.78 29.39
C GLU A 425 14.17 17.09 29.77
N ALA A 426 14.04 15.77 29.55
CA ALA A 426 12.87 14.99 29.92
C ALA A 426 12.90 14.53 31.39
N GLY A 427 14.01 14.73 32.10
CA GLY A 427 14.16 14.40 33.52
C GLY A 427 14.78 13.04 33.80
N HIS A 428 15.36 12.37 32.80
CA HIS A 428 16.14 11.15 33.01
C HIS A 428 17.48 11.51 33.64
N VAL A 429 17.75 11.01 34.85
CA VAL A 429 18.99 11.27 35.59
C VAL A 429 19.78 9.99 35.78
N ALA A 430 21.10 10.00 35.56
CA ALA A 430 22.00 8.91 35.95
C ALA A 430 23.15 9.45 36.81
N GLU A 431 23.58 8.66 37.79
CA GLU A 431 24.70 8.99 38.66
C GLU A 431 25.72 7.84 38.65
N GLU A 432 26.98 8.17 38.40
CA GLU A 432 28.08 7.21 38.38
C GLU A 432 29.16 7.65 39.37
N VAL A 433 29.62 6.73 40.20
CA VAL A 433 30.69 6.97 41.18
C VAL A 433 31.90 6.13 40.82
N SER A 434 33.08 6.75 40.84
CA SER A 434 34.33 6.05 40.55
C SER A 434 34.96 5.51 41.84
N ALA A 435 35.78 4.47 41.72
CA ALA A 435 36.65 4.04 42.81
C ALA A 435 37.83 5.01 43.08
N TYR A 436 38.01 6.04 42.25
CA TYR A 436 39.11 6.99 42.38
C TYR A 436 38.80 8.02 43.47
N VAL A 437 39.69 8.08 44.46
CA VAL A 437 39.65 9.08 45.53
C VAL A 437 40.39 10.33 45.07
N VAL A 438 39.71 11.47 45.11
CA VAL A 438 40.26 12.73 44.61
C VAL A 438 41.41 13.24 45.47
N GLN A 439 42.42 13.83 44.82
CA GLN A 439 43.56 14.47 45.48
C GLN A 439 43.63 15.94 45.06
N LYS A 440 44.01 16.85 45.96
CA LYS A 440 44.19 18.26 45.62
C LYS A 440 45.28 18.41 44.54
N ALA A 441 45.02 19.23 43.54
CA ALA A 441 45.94 19.41 42.43
C ALA A 441 47.17 20.22 42.84
N ALA A 442 48.36 19.71 42.53
CA ALA A 442 49.62 20.39 42.84
C ALA A 442 50.07 21.40 41.76
N LYS A 443 49.68 21.19 40.48
CA LYS A 443 50.09 22.06 39.34
C LYS A 443 49.00 22.26 38.28
N HIS A 444 48.09 21.31 38.10
CA HIS A 444 47.04 21.33 37.08
C HIS A 444 45.69 20.90 37.67
N PRO A 445 44.92 21.84 38.27
CA PRO A 445 43.54 21.57 38.67
C PRO A 445 42.68 21.18 37.47
N ALA A 446 41.72 20.27 37.68
CA ALA A 446 40.69 19.96 36.69
C ALA A 446 39.64 21.08 36.67
N ASP A 447 39.97 22.19 36.00
CA ASP A 447 39.05 23.30 35.85
C ASP A 447 37.82 22.94 35.00
N ARG A 448 36.77 23.77 35.10
CA ARG A 448 35.51 23.54 34.38
C ARG A 448 35.70 23.43 32.87
N ALA A 449 36.62 24.22 32.29
CA ALA A 449 36.86 24.22 30.85
C ALA A 449 37.48 22.89 30.40
N TRP A 450 38.47 22.39 31.14
CA TRP A 450 39.07 21.09 30.88
C TRP A 450 38.07 19.95 31.05
N ILE A 451 37.27 19.95 32.12
CA ILE A 451 36.22 18.94 32.34
C ILE A 451 35.22 18.95 31.17
N TYR A 452 34.78 20.12 30.73
CA TYR A 452 33.92 20.26 29.55
C TYR A 452 34.55 19.59 28.32
N THR A 453 35.84 19.81 28.03
CA THR A 453 36.50 19.18 26.88
C THR A 453 36.54 17.65 26.94
N GLN A 454 36.56 17.04 28.13
CA GLN A 454 36.51 15.58 28.29
C GLN A 454 35.07 15.06 28.14
N LEU A 455 34.12 15.74 28.77
CA LEU A 455 32.70 15.36 28.72
C LEU A 455 32.10 15.56 27.33
N ASN A 456 32.54 16.58 26.57
CA ASN A 456 32.02 16.88 25.24
C ASN A 456 32.44 15.91 24.12
N ARG A 457 33.26 14.89 24.41
CA ARG A 457 33.63 13.88 23.39
C ARG A 457 32.56 12.79 23.28
N LEU A 458 31.34 13.20 22.95
CA LEU A 458 30.15 12.36 22.78
C LEU A 458 29.97 11.87 21.31
N GLY A 459 31.05 11.86 20.53
CA GLY A 459 31.04 11.38 19.15
C GLY A 459 30.52 9.94 19.06
N GLY A 460 29.69 9.67 18.06
CA GLY A 460 29.02 8.37 17.88
C GLY A 460 27.80 8.13 18.79
N THR A 461 27.42 9.10 19.62
CA THR A 461 26.18 9.03 20.42
C THR A 461 25.11 9.98 19.88
N SER A 462 23.85 9.75 20.27
CA SER A 462 22.70 10.60 19.96
C SER A 462 22.66 11.90 20.78
N PHE A 463 23.69 12.18 21.59
CA PHE A 463 23.69 13.27 22.56
C PHE A 463 24.69 14.38 22.22
N TYR A 464 24.43 15.58 22.74
CA TYR A 464 25.41 16.67 22.79
C TYR A 464 25.41 17.32 24.18
N VAL A 465 26.52 17.94 24.56
CA VAL A 465 26.62 18.63 25.86
C VAL A 465 25.96 20.00 25.77
N SER A 466 24.91 20.20 26.56
CA SER A 466 24.22 21.49 26.72
C SER A 466 24.81 22.30 27.88
N GLY A 467 25.24 21.63 28.96
CA GLY A 467 25.86 22.30 30.10
C GLY A 467 26.69 21.40 31.02
N VAL A 468 27.72 21.97 31.65
CA VAL A 468 28.56 21.29 32.64
C VAL A 468 28.76 22.19 33.85
N THR A 469 28.56 21.63 35.04
CA THR A 469 28.83 22.26 36.34
C THR A 469 29.78 21.38 37.16
N VAL A 470 30.56 22.00 38.05
CA VAL A 470 31.61 21.33 38.83
C VAL A 470 31.58 21.94 40.23
N TRP A 471 31.53 21.09 41.27
CA TRP A 471 31.43 21.59 42.65
C TRP A 471 32.73 22.25 43.13
N ASP A 472 33.91 21.67 42.82
CA ASP A 472 35.22 22.16 43.26
C ASP A 472 36.29 21.90 42.21
N GLN A 473 36.91 22.98 41.75
CA GLN A 473 37.94 22.97 40.71
C GLN A 473 39.36 22.83 41.28
N SER A 474 39.53 22.54 42.57
CA SER A 474 40.85 22.40 43.22
C SER A 474 41.45 20.98 43.15
N TYR A 475 40.69 19.99 42.67
CA TYR A 475 41.12 18.59 42.62
C TYR A 475 41.75 18.20 41.29
N MET A 476 42.63 17.19 41.34
CA MET A 476 43.17 16.49 40.17
C MET A 476 42.24 15.34 39.79
N ILE A 477 41.75 15.38 38.56
CA ILE A 477 40.89 14.34 37.97
C ILE A 477 41.62 13.71 36.78
N PRO A 478 41.93 12.40 36.82
CA PRO A 478 42.49 11.71 35.66
C PRO A 478 41.48 11.63 34.51
N ALA A 479 41.92 11.91 33.29
CA ALA A 479 41.05 11.80 32.10
C ALA A 479 40.47 10.39 31.92
N SER A 480 41.23 9.34 32.26
CA SER A 480 40.77 7.94 32.18
C SER A 480 39.55 7.69 33.08
N VAL A 481 39.56 8.22 34.31
CA VAL A 481 38.45 8.10 35.26
C VAL A 481 37.23 8.83 34.74
N LEU A 482 37.39 10.09 34.33
CA LEU A 482 36.29 10.90 33.82
C LEU A 482 35.69 10.33 32.52
N ASN A 483 36.52 9.75 31.64
CA ASN A 483 36.07 9.08 30.42
C ASN A 483 35.27 7.80 30.70
N VAL A 484 35.62 7.05 31.76
CA VAL A 484 34.82 5.89 32.20
C VAL A 484 33.49 6.36 32.77
N LEU A 485 33.50 7.29 33.72
CA LEU A 485 32.28 7.87 34.31
C LEU A 485 31.33 8.40 33.24
N ARG A 486 31.84 9.19 32.29
CA ARG A 486 31.05 9.73 31.19
C ARG A 486 30.42 8.64 30.34
N ARG A 487 31.18 7.61 29.94
CA ARG A 487 30.64 6.52 29.11
C ARG A 487 29.52 5.78 29.83
N ASN A 488 29.72 5.49 31.11
CA ASN A 488 28.71 4.79 31.92
C ASN A 488 27.47 5.66 32.13
N ALA A 489 27.65 6.94 32.51
CA ALA A 489 26.55 7.84 32.79
C ALA A 489 25.70 8.10 31.54
N VAL A 490 26.33 8.31 30.38
CA VAL A 490 25.61 8.48 29.10
C VAL A 490 24.85 7.21 28.74
N ALA A 491 25.48 6.03 28.87
CA ALA A 491 24.80 4.75 28.61
C ALA A 491 23.62 4.52 29.58
N ALA A 492 23.75 4.91 30.85
CA ALA A 492 22.69 4.80 31.84
C ALA A 492 21.52 5.76 31.55
N VAL A 493 21.77 7.00 31.13
CA VAL A 493 20.71 7.92 30.67
C VAL A 493 20.01 7.35 29.43
N GLU A 494 20.78 6.86 28.45
CA GLU A 494 20.22 6.25 27.24
C GLU A 494 19.31 5.07 27.56
N GLN A 495 19.72 4.18 28.46
CA GLN A 495 18.89 3.05 28.90
C GLN A 495 17.63 3.51 29.65
N LYS A 496 17.69 4.59 30.43
CA LYS A 496 16.51 5.16 31.10
C LYS A 496 15.51 5.70 30.08
N ILE A 497 15.96 6.45 29.07
CA ILE A 497 15.10 6.93 27.98
C ILE A 497 14.39 5.75 27.29
N LEU A 498 15.14 4.68 26.99
CA LEU A 498 14.57 3.49 26.33
C LEU A 498 13.63 2.69 27.22
N THR A 499 13.88 2.64 28.52
CA THR A 499 13.01 1.95 29.49
C THR A 499 11.71 2.73 29.73
N ASP A 500 11.78 4.07 29.70
CA ASP A 500 10.61 4.96 29.81
C ASP A 500 9.76 4.97 28.53
N TYR A 501 10.33 4.55 27.39
CA TYR A 501 9.58 4.44 26.15
C TYR A 501 8.47 3.38 26.26
N HIS A 502 7.24 3.81 26.02
CA HIS A 502 6.07 2.94 26.02
C HIS A 502 5.52 2.77 24.61
N ARG A 503 5.68 1.56 24.08
CA ARG A 503 5.04 1.16 22.81
C ARG A 503 3.51 1.33 22.90
N PRO A 504 2.81 1.64 21.79
CA PRO A 504 1.36 1.65 21.74
C PRO A 504 0.75 0.31 22.18
N ALA A 505 -0.42 0.36 22.82
CA ALA A 505 -1.14 -0.84 23.22
C ALA A 505 -1.70 -1.59 22.01
N ALA A 506 -1.71 -2.92 22.08
CA ALA A 506 -2.42 -3.75 21.11
C ALA A 506 -3.94 -3.60 21.26
N GLY A 507 -4.66 -3.84 20.16
CA GLY A 507 -6.12 -3.75 20.14
C GLY A 507 -6.77 -5.00 20.73
N GLU A 508 -7.95 -4.81 21.29
CA GLU A 508 -8.76 -5.90 21.81
C GLU A 508 -9.57 -6.57 20.72
N THR A 509 -9.66 -7.88 20.81
CA THR A 509 -10.37 -8.71 19.84
C THR A 509 -11.78 -8.90 20.36
N THR A 510 -12.78 -8.66 19.53
CA THR A 510 -14.13 -9.04 19.93
C THR A 510 -14.24 -10.55 19.80
N ILE A 511 -14.23 -11.28 20.92
CA ILE A 511 -14.55 -12.72 20.92
C ILE A 511 -15.98 -12.83 20.38
N LEU A 512 -16.12 -13.28 19.14
CA LEU A 512 -17.43 -13.64 18.62
C LEU A 512 -17.94 -14.83 19.44
N PRO A 513 -19.18 -14.79 19.97
CA PRO A 513 -19.79 -15.99 20.51
C PRO A 513 -19.75 -17.04 19.41
N ASN A 514 -19.27 -18.25 19.71
CA ASN A 514 -19.18 -19.37 18.77
C ASN A 514 -20.50 -19.47 17.99
N CYS A 515 -20.50 -18.94 16.76
CA CYS A 515 -21.66 -19.02 15.92
C CYS A 515 -21.67 -20.47 15.45
N THR A 516 -22.47 -21.29 16.14
CA THR A 516 -22.65 -22.69 15.77
C THR A 516 -23.51 -22.67 14.52
N ILE A 517 -22.90 -22.39 13.37
CA ILE A 517 -23.57 -22.51 12.09
C ILE A 517 -23.91 -23.98 11.94
N LYS A 518 -25.20 -24.31 12.03
CA LYS A 518 -25.69 -25.62 11.63
C LYS A 518 -25.51 -25.70 10.12
N TYR A 519 -24.37 -26.21 9.68
CA TYR A 519 -24.14 -26.52 8.28
C TYR A 519 -25.25 -27.47 7.82
N ARG A 520 -26.06 -27.04 6.85
CA ARG A 520 -26.88 -28.00 6.10
C ARG A 520 -25.91 -28.99 5.47
N LYS A 521 -26.34 -30.26 5.34
CA LYS A 521 -25.57 -31.28 4.63
C LYS A 521 -25.46 -30.81 3.17
N GLU A 522 -24.33 -30.20 2.82
CA GLU A 522 -24.17 -29.55 1.52
C GLU A 522 -23.97 -30.57 0.40
N LYS A 523 -24.46 -30.22 -0.79
CA LYS A 523 -24.25 -30.99 -2.02
C LYS A 523 -22.77 -30.90 -2.39
N GLN A 524 -22.10 -32.05 -2.52
CA GLN A 524 -20.76 -32.06 -3.11
C GLN A 524 -20.84 -31.84 -4.62
N ASN A 525 -19.80 -31.20 -5.17
CA ASN A 525 -19.62 -30.95 -6.60
C ASN A 525 -20.70 -30.02 -7.17
N GLU A 526 -21.05 -28.99 -6.40
CA GLU A 526 -22.06 -28.01 -6.80
C GLU A 526 -21.54 -27.14 -7.96
N LEU A 527 -22.33 -27.03 -9.03
CA LEU A 527 -22.05 -26.14 -10.15
C LEU A 527 -22.64 -24.75 -9.87
N VAL A 528 -21.76 -23.78 -9.67
CA VAL A 528 -22.11 -22.39 -9.37
C VAL A 528 -21.91 -21.55 -10.63
N VAL A 529 -22.89 -20.75 -11.01
CA VAL A 529 -22.80 -19.86 -12.18
C VAL A 529 -23.10 -18.43 -11.77
N ARG A 530 -22.17 -17.51 -12.03
CA ARG A 530 -22.41 -16.07 -11.82
C ARG A 530 -23.06 -15.47 -13.06
N CYS A 531 -24.18 -14.80 -12.88
CA CYS A 531 -24.94 -14.14 -13.96
C CYS A 531 -25.28 -12.70 -13.58
N ASP A 532 -25.47 -11.84 -14.58
CA ASP A 532 -25.91 -10.45 -14.45
C ASP A 532 -27.20 -10.14 -15.23
N SER A 533 -27.82 -11.16 -15.84
CA SER A 533 -29.06 -11.07 -16.63
C SER A 533 -29.98 -12.26 -16.38
N LEU A 534 -31.30 -12.07 -16.54
CA LEU A 534 -32.31 -13.12 -16.37
C LEU A 534 -32.21 -14.19 -17.47
N GLU A 535 -31.83 -13.79 -18.68
CA GLU A 535 -31.55 -14.69 -19.79
C GLU A 535 -30.34 -15.58 -19.47
N GLY A 536 -29.29 -15.02 -18.86
CA GLY A 536 -28.14 -15.78 -18.38
C GLY A 536 -28.51 -16.77 -17.28
N ILE A 537 -29.34 -16.35 -16.31
CA ILE A 537 -29.87 -17.24 -15.25
C ILE A 537 -30.62 -18.41 -15.87
N THR A 538 -31.56 -18.13 -16.78
CA THR A 538 -32.38 -19.16 -17.42
C THR A 538 -31.51 -20.16 -18.20
N ALA A 539 -30.54 -19.64 -18.95
CA ALA A 539 -29.58 -20.46 -19.70
C ALA A 539 -28.74 -21.36 -18.79
N ALA A 540 -28.25 -20.84 -17.65
CA ALA A 540 -27.49 -21.61 -16.67
C ALA A 540 -28.36 -22.74 -16.07
N LEU A 541 -29.58 -22.43 -15.62
CA LEU A 541 -30.48 -23.40 -15.01
C LEU A 541 -30.88 -24.53 -15.97
N GLN A 542 -31.24 -24.19 -17.21
CA GLN A 542 -31.61 -25.17 -18.24
C GLN A 542 -30.47 -26.15 -18.57
N ASN A 543 -29.23 -25.76 -18.31
CA ASN A 543 -28.04 -26.56 -18.57
C ASN A 543 -27.40 -27.13 -17.28
N GLY A 544 -28.16 -27.10 -16.18
CA GLY A 544 -27.80 -27.81 -14.95
C GLY A 544 -26.99 -27.00 -13.95
N ALA A 545 -27.14 -25.68 -13.84
CA ALA A 545 -26.61 -24.94 -12.70
C ALA A 545 -27.35 -25.34 -11.40
N ASP A 546 -26.59 -25.58 -10.31
CA ASP A 546 -27.16 -25.85 -8.98
C ASP A 546 -27.38 -24.56 -8.19
N ARG A 547 -26.52 -23.57 -8.44
CA ARG A 547 -26.51 -22.28 -7.75
C ARG A 547 -26.25 -21.15 -8.73
N ILE A 548 -27.04 -20.10 -8.58
CA ILE A 548 -26.88 -18.85 -9.29
C ILE A 548 -26.34 -17.81 -8.34
N VAL A 549 -25.26 -17.11 -8.74
CA VAL A 549 -24.83 -15.88 -8.07
C VAL A 549 -25.26 -14.70 -8.91
N TYR A 550 -26.06 -13.80 -8.33
CA TYR A 550 -26.70 -12.68 -9.01
C TYR A 550 -26.53 -11.39 -8.23
N GLY A 551 -26.52 -10.23 -8.88
CA GLY A 551 -26.38 -8.93 -8.22
C GLY A 551 -24.95 -8.42 -8.02
N GLY A 552 -24.83 -7.28 -7.35
CA GLY A 552 -23.56 -6.59 -7.10
C GLY A 552 -23.08 -5.81 -8.32
N GLU A 553 -21.99 -6.24 -8.93
CA GLU A 553 -21.41 -5.59 -10.12
C GLU A 553 -21.99 -6.18 -11.42
N SER A 554 -22.59 -5.31 -12.24
CA SER A 554 -22.97 -5.60 -13.63
C SER A 554 -22.11 -4.80 -14.59
N TYR A 555 -21.63 -5.43 -15.66
CA TYR A 555 -20.85 -4.78 -16.73
C TYR A 555 -21.70 -4.05 -17.77
N THR A 556 -23.03 -4.02 -17.57
CA THR A 556 -24.01 -3.35 -18.43
C THR A 556 -24.71 -2.21 -17.72
N HIS A 557 -24.17 -1.75 -16.58
CA HIS A 557 -24.79 -0.76 -15.69
C HIS A 557 -26.19 -1.15 -15.19
N THR A 558 -26.54 -2.45 -15.25
CA THR A 558 -27.83 -2.93 -14.78
C THR A 558 -27.90 -2.76 -13.26
N THR A 559 -29.03 -2.25 -12.79
CA THR A 559 -29.34 -2.14 -11.37
C THR A 559 -30.30 -3.25 -10.97
N PHE A 560 -30.14 -3.77 -9.75
CA PHE A 560 -30.88 -4.92 -9.26
C PHE A 560 -31.96 -4.48 -8.28
N GLY A 561 -33.10 -4.02 -8.83
CA GLY A 561 -34.25 -3.62 -8.04
C GLY A 561 -35.11 -4.81 -7.56
N PHE A 562 -36.17 -4.50 -6.83
CA PHE A 562 -37.09 -5.49 -6.28
C PHE A 562 -37.70 -6.41 -7.36
N SER A 563 -38.13 -5.85 -8.49
CA SER A 563 -38.74 -6.64 -9.57
C SER A 563 -37.75 -7.62 -10.20
N GLN A 564 -36.52 -7.18 -10.48
CA GLN A 564 -35.47 -8.04 -11.01
C GLN A 564 -35.12 -9.16 -10.02
N TRP A 565 -34.93 -8.81 -8.74
CA TRP A 565 -34.65 -9.78 -7.69
C TRP A 565 -35.76 -10.80 -7.50
N LYS A 566 -37.01 -10.34 -7.47
CA LYS A 566 -38.16 -11.21 -7.31
C LYS A 566 -38.29 -12.19 -8.48
N GLN A 567 -38.16 -11.70 -9.71
CA GLN A 567 -38.21 -12.55 -10.89
C GLN A 567 -37.04 -13.55 -10.93
N ALA A 568 -35.83 -13.12 -10.61
CA ALA A 568 -34.66 -13.99 -10.56
C ALA A 568 -34.84 -15.10 -9.52
N ALA A 569 -35.28 -14.76 -8.31
CA ALA A 569 -35.54 -15.73 -7.26
C ALA A 569 -36.63 -16.74 -7.65
N ASP A 570 -37.76 -16.27 -8.18
CA ASP A 570 -38.85 -17.13 -8.61
C ASP A 570 -38.40 -18.11 -9.71
N VAL A 571 -37.63 -17.65 -10.71
CA VAL A 571 -37.10 -18.50 -11.79
C VAL A 571 -36.14 -19.56 -11.25
N VAL A 572 -35.22 -19.18 -10.34
CA VAL A 572 -34.23 -20.08 -9.76
C VAL A 572 -34.88 -21.13 -8.86
N HIS A 573 -35.80 -20.73 -7.98
CA HIS A 573 -36.50 -21.64 -7.08
C HIS A 573 -37.44 -22.58 -7.82
N ASN A 574 -38.11 -22.13 -8.88
CA ASN A 574 -38.95 -23.00 -9.74
C ASN A 574 -38.12 -24.08 -10.45
N ALA A 575 -36.83 -23.82 -10.71
CA ALA A 575 -35.90 -24.81 -11.25
C ALA A 575 -35.28 -25.73 -10.18
N GLY A 576 -35.60 -25.54 -8.89
CA GLY A 576 -35.04 -26.32 -7.78
C GLY A 576 -33.59 -25.99 -7.43
N ALA A 577 -33.08 -24.85 -7.91
CA ALA A 577 -31.73 -24.35 -7.63
C ALA A 577 -31.75 -23.28 -6.53
N SER A 578 -30.57 -22.85 -6.07
CA SER A 578 -30.42 -21.76 -5.09
C SER A 578 -29.91 -20.48 -5.71
N ILE A 579 -30.38 -19.33 -5.21
CA ILE A 579 -29.93 -18.01 -5.67
C ILE A 579 -29.21 -17.26 -4.55
N TRP A 580 -28.02 -16.76 -4.83
CA TRP A 580 -27.18 -16.05 -3.86
C TRP A 580 -26.86 -14.65 -4.35
N ALA A 581 -26.98 -13.66 -3.47
CA ALA A 581 -26.69 -12.28 -3.78
C ALA A 581 -25.19 -11.99 -3.73
N ALA A 582 -24.60 -11.52 -4.82
CA ALA A 582 -23.25 -10.99 -4.81
C ALA A 582 -23.24 -9.54 -4.33
N SER A 583 -22.23 -9.19 -3.54
CA SER A 583 -21.85 -7.80 -3.32
C SER A 583 -20.81 -7.35 -4.35
N PRO A 584 -20.59 -6.03 -4.53
CA PRO A 584 -19.43 -5.55 -5.27
C PRO A 584 -18.12 -5.96 -4.58
N ARG A 585 -17.06 -6.06 -5.39
CA ARG A 585 -15.69 -6.27 -4.93
C ARG A 585 -15.12 -5.07 -4.17
N ILE A 586 -15.57 -3.86 -4.49
CA ILE A 586 -15.20 -2.61 -3.83
C ILE A 586 -16.42 -1.99 -3.15
N LEU A 587 -16.36 -1.83 -1.83
CA LEU A 587 -17.34 -1.08 -1.06
C LEU A 587 -16.74 0.26 -0.64
N ARG A 588 -17.07 1.33 -1.36
CA ARG A 588 -16.74 2.70 -0.93
C ARG A 588 -17.79 3.22 0.02
N GLN A 589 -17.38 4.14 0.90
CA GLN A 589 -18.29 4.80 1.83
C GLN A 589 -19.48 5.48 1.14
N ARG A 590 -19.28 6.12 -0.03
CA ARG A 590 -20.38 6.74 -0.79
C ARG A 590 -21.38 5.74 -1.39
N ASP A 591 -20.95 4.51 -1.63
CA ASP A 591 -21.74 3.46 -2.28
C ASP A 591 -22.44 2.54 -1.25
N GLU A 592 -22.03 2.63 0.01
CA GLU A 592 -22.45 1.77 1.14
C GLU A 592 -23.97 1.65 1.25
N THR A 593 -24.68 2.78 1.23
CA THR A 593 -26.13 2.79 1.45
C THR A 593 -26.88 2.13 0.29
N TYR A 594 -26.37 2.27 -0.93
CA TYR A 594 -26.95 1.62 -2.10
C TYR A 594 -26.77 0.10 -2.02
N VAL A 595 -25.54 -0.34 -1.74
CA VAL A 595 -25.21 -1.77 -1.60
C VAL A 595 -26.02 -2.42 -0.49
N ARG A 596 -26.13 -1.76 0.67
CA ARG A 596 -26.94 -2.23 1.81
C ARG A 596 -28.39 -2.46 1.39
N ARG A 597 -29.01 -1.49 0.69
CA ARG A 597 -30.39 -1.60 0.22
C ARG A 597 -30.59 -2.70 -0.81
N GLU A 598 -29.65 -2.87 -1.73
CA GLU A 598 -29.71 -3.95 -2.72
C GLU A 598 -29.68 -5.32 -2.03
N LEU A 599 -28.77 -5.54 -1.07
CA LEU A 599 -28.68 -6.79 -0.33
C LEU A 599 -29.92 -7.04 0.54
N GLN A 600 -30.45 -6.01 1.21
CA GLN A 600 -31.73 -6.10 1.93
C GLN A 600 -32.87 -6.51 0.99
N THR A 601 -32.91 -5.91 -0.21
CA THR A 601 -33.90 -6.24 -1.24
C THR A 601 -33.76 -7.70 -1.68
N ALA A 602 -32.55 -8.15 -1.99
CA ALA A 602 -32.27 -9.52 -2.38
C ALA A 602 -32.75 -10.53 -1.33
N VAL A 603 -32.41 -10.31 -0.06
CA VAL A 603 -32.85 -11.16 1.06
C VAL A 603 -34.38 -11.16 1.17
N SER A 604 -35.03 -9.99 1.07
CA SER A 604 -36.49 -9.90 1.13
C SER A 604 -37.21 -10.58 -0.05
N CYS A 605 -36.56 -10.66 -1.21
CA CYS A 605 -37.08 -11.34 -2.40
C CYS A 605 -36.84 -12.86 -2.39
N GLY A 606 -36.09 -13.38 -1.42
CA GLY A 606 -35.84 -14.82 -1.27
C GLY A 606 -34.42 -15.28 -1.62
N ALA A 607 -33.42 -14.39 -1.59
CA ALA A 607 -32.03 -14.85 -1.73
C ALA A 607 -31.65 -15.85 -0.62
N ASP A 608 -31.05 -16.97 -1.01
CA ASP A 608 -30.67 -18.09 -0.14
C ASP A 608 -29.34 -17.85 0.59
N GLY A 609 -28.58 -16.83 0.20
CA GLY A 609 -27.29 -16.47 0.80
C GLY A 609 -26.64 -15.28 0.11
N ILE A 610 -25.47 -14.87 0.62
CA ILE A 610 -24.74 -13.69 0.15
C ILE A 610 -23.27 -14.03 -0.12
N TYR A 611 -22.71 -13.62 -1.26
CA TYR A 611 -21.28 -13.60 -1.54
C TYR A 611 -20.70 -12.24 -1.16
N ALA A 612 -19.89 -12.21 -0.10
CA ALA A 612 -19.19 -11.04 0.38
C ALA A 612 -17.88 -10.84 -0.39
N GLY A 613 -17.89 -9.88 -1.31
CA GLY A 613 -16.73 -9.46 -2.11
C GLY A 613 -15.80 -8.46 -1.42
N ALA A 614 -16.23 -7.85 -0.31
CA ALA A 614 -15.44 -6.90 0.47
C ALA A 614 -15.61 -7.13 1.98
N LEU A 615 -14.59 -6.81 2.78
CA LEU A 615 -14.60 -7.03 4.24
C LEU A 615 -15.74 -6.28 4.94
N GLY A 616 -16.10 -5.09 4.46
CA GLY A 616 -17.21 -4.32 5.01
C GLY A 616 -18.56 -5.02 4.90
N ILE A 617 -18.73 -5.92 3.92
CA ILE A 617 -19.97 -6.70 3.77
C ILE A 617 -20.14 -7.71 4.90
N LEU A 618 -19.04 -8.25 5.44
CA LEU A 618 -19.08 -9.16 6.59
C LEU A 618 -19.55 -8.44 7.87
N ALA A 619 -19.07 -7.22 8.09
CA ALA A 619 -19.52 -6.39 9.20
C ALA A 619 -20.98 -5.93 9.00
N MET A 620 -21.34 -5.51 7.79
CA MET A 620 -22.71 -5.11 7.46
C MET A 620 -23.71 -6.24 7.68
N ALA A 621 -23.40 -7.45 7.22
CA ALA A 621 -24.30 -8.59 7.38
C ALA A 621 -24.56 -8.95 8.86
N LYS A 622 -23.55 -8.75 9.72
CA LYS A 622 -23.68 -8.92 11.16
C LYS A 622 -24.53 -7.82 11.80
N GLU A 623 -24.38 -6.57 11.37
CA GLU A 623 -25.18 -5.44 11.83
C GLU A 623 -26.66 -5.61 11.47
N GLU A 624 -26.94 -6.05 10.24
CA GLU A 624 -28.28 -6.25 9.70
C GLU A 624 -28.98 -7.53 10.21
N LEU A 625 -28.24 -8.42 10.88
CA LEU A 625 -28.74 -9.70 11.40
C LEU A 625 -29.43 -10.54 10.30
N TRP A 626 -28.88 -10.56 9.09
CA TRP A 626 -29.46 -11.34 8.00
C TRP A 626 -29.46 -12.83 8.33
N ASN A 627 -30.64 -13.45 8.29
CA ASN A 627 -30.82 -14.87 8.57
C ASN A 627 -30.53 -15.74 7.33
N VAL A 628 -29.50 -15.38 6.57
CA VAL A 628 -29.03 -16.14 5.40
C VAL A 628 -27.53 -16.40 5.51
N PRO A 629 -27.04 -17.55 5.02
CA PRO A 629 -25.61 -17.85 5.04
C PRO A 629 -24.80 -16.87 4.19
N ILE A 630 -23.57 -16.60 4.63
CA ILE A 630 -22.62 -15.73 3.93
C ILE A 630 -21.47 -16.58 3.38
N ALA A 631 -21.04 -16.33 2.16
CA ALA A 631 -19.85 -16.88 1.55
C ALA A 631 -18.79 -15.78 1.41
N GLY A 632 -17.54 -16.04 1.78
CA GLY A 632 -16.44 -15.13 1.47
C GLY A 632 -16.01 -15.32 0.01
N ASP A 633 -16.07 -14.28 -0.82
CA ASP A 633 -15.73 -14.37 -2.24
C ASP A 633 -14.20 -14.27 -2.48
N TRP A 634 -13.75 -14.60 -3.70
CA TRP A 634 -12.33 -14.69 -4.06
C TRP A 634 -11.57 -13.37 -3.90
N SER A 635 -12.26 -12.24 -3.97
CA SER A 635 -11.68 -10.90 -3.80
C SER A 635 -11.27 -10.58 -2.36
N LEU A 636 -11.68 -11.40 -1.39
CA LEU A 636 -11.14 -11.35 -0.02
C LEU A 636 -9.70 -11.91 0.06
N ASN A 637 -9.15 -12.41 -1.04
CA ASN A 637 -7.78 -12.92 -1.16
C ASN A 637 -7.44 -14.02 -0.15
N THR A 638 -8.37 -14.94 0.11
CA THR A 638 -8.09 -16.10 0.98
C THR A 638 -7.02 -16.99 0.35
N PHE A 639 -5.80 -16.93 0.91
CA PHE A 639 -4.60 -17.54 0.33
C PHE A 639 -4.01 -18.69 1.16
N ASN A 640 -4.55 -18.95 2.35
CA ASN A 640 -4.08 -20.00 3.26
C ASN A 640 -5.20 -20.51 4.17
N ALA A 641 -4.95 -21.63 4.84
CA ALA A 641 -5.94 -22.29 5.69
C ALA A 641 -6.33 -21.45 6.91
N LYS A 642 -5.43 -20.61 7.43
CA LYS A 642 -5.71 -19.81 8.63
C LYS A 642 -6.62 -18.62 8.33
N ALA A 643 -6.44 -17.96 7.18
CA ALA A 643 -7.38 -16.96 6.70
C ALA A 643 -8.76 -17.60 6.45
N ALA A 644 -8.80 -18.82 5.88
CA ALA A 644 -10.05 -19.54 5.67
C ALA A 644 -10.77 -19.87 6.99
N ASP A 645 -10.04 -20.40 7.98
CA ASP A 645 -10.59 -20.71 9.31
C ASP A 645 -11.07 -19.46 10.06
N LEU A 646 -10.36 -18.33 9.90
CA LEU A 646 -10.78 -17.06 10.46
C LEU A 646 -12.11 -16.58 9.85
N LEU A 647 -12.24 -16.58 8.52
CA LEU A 647 -13.48 -16.19 7.86
C LEU A 647 -14.65 -17.10 8.27
N ARG A 648 -14.40 -18.41 8.42
CA ARG A 648 -15.37 -19.35 8.99
C ARG A 648 -15.80 -18.94 10.40
N TYR A 649 -14.83 -18.66 11.27
CA TYR A 649 -15.09 -18.20 12.64
C TYR A 649 -15.91 -16.90 12.66
N TYR A 650 -15.71 -16.05 11.67
CA TYR A 650 -16.45 -14.80 11.46
C TYR A 650 -17.84 -14.96 10.82
N GLY A 651 -18.27 -16.19 10.53
CA GLY A 651 -19.63 -16.47 10.06
C GLY A 651 -19.73 -16.92 8.61
N CYS A 652 -18.61 -17.04 7.88
CA CYS A 652 -18.66 -17.54 6.51
C CYS A 652 -19.01 -19.04 6.49
N SER A 653 -20.10 -19.36 5.82
CA SER A 653 -20.58 -20.71 5.55
C SER A 653 -19.75 -21.45 4.49
N SER A 654 -19.04 -20.71 3.63
CA SER A 654 -18.17 -21.23 2.57
C SER A 654 -17.20 -20.17 2.08
N ILE A 655 -16.15 -20.57 1.37
CA ILE A 655 -15.09 -19.66 0.93
C ILE A 655 -14.68 -19.95 -0.51
N THR A 656 -14.66 -18.91 -1.33
CA THR A 656 -14.04 -18.93 -2.66
C THR A 656 -12.57 -18.51 -2.53
N LEU A 657 -11.67 -19.39 -2.95
CA LEU A 657 -10.23 -19.16 -2.79
C LEU A 657 -9.67 -18.18 -3.83
N SER A 658 -8.53 -17.55 -3.48
CA SER A 658 -7.80 -16.66 -4.40
C SER A 658 -7.43 -17.37 -5.71
N THR A 659 -7.57 -16.65 -6.83
CA THR A 659 -7.22 -17.13 -8.17
C THR A 659 -5.71 -17.20 -8.43
N GLU A 660 -4.89 -16.75 -7.47
CA GLU A 660 -3.43 -16.82 -7.50
C GLU A 660 -2.86 -18.12 -6.89
N LEU A 661 -3.71 -19.04 -6.41
CA LEU A 661 -3.28 -20.29 -5.76
C LEU A 661 -3.00 -21.42 -6.76
N MET A 662 -1.99 -22.23 -6.44
CA MET A 662 -1.74 -23.51 -7.11
C MET A 662 -2.65 -24.61 -6.57
N LEU A 663 -2.91 -25.63 -7.40
CA LEU A 663 -3.72 -26.80 -7.03
C LEU A 663 -3.21 -27.50 -5.76
N ARG A 664 -1.89 -27.61 -5.60
CA ARG A 664 -1.28 -28.18 -4.39
C ARG A 664 -1.55 -27.37 -3.12
N GLN A 665 -1.66 -26.04 -3.24
CA GLN A 665 -1.99 -25.16 -2.12
C GLN A 665 -3.48 -25.28 -1.77
N ILE A 666 -4.35 -25.29 -2.79
CA ILE A 666 -5.79 -25.52 -2.62
C ILE A 666 -6.05 -26.83 -1.86
N LYS A 667 -5.43 -27.94 -2.28
CA LYS A 667 -5.53 -29.24 -1.59
C LYS A 667 -5.10 -29.17 -0.13
N LYS A 668 -4.03 -28.42 0.17
CA LYS A 668 -3.53 -28.24 1.55
C LYS A 668 -4.51 -27.43 2.40
N ILE A 669 -5.10 -26.37 1.85
CA ILE A 669 -6.13 -25.56 2.52
C ILE A 669 -7.34 -26.43 2.88
N ILE A 670 -7.88 -27.18 1.91
CA ILE A 670 -9.02 -28.09 2.12
C ILE A 670 -8.70 -29.11 3.23
N SER A 671 -7.51 -29.70 3.18
CA SER A 671 -7.08 -30.70 4.19
C SER A 671 -6.96 -30.10 5.60
N ALA A 672 -6.58 -28.83 5.71
CA ALA A 672 -6.40 -28.15 6.99
C ALA A 672 -7.72 -27.55 7.55
N CYS A 673 -8.72 -27.33 6.69
CA CYS A 673 -10.02 -26.74 7.05
C CYS A 673 -11.19 -27.57 6.49
N PRO A 674 -11.34 -28.86 6.85
CA PRO A 674 -12.33 -29.75 6.26
C PRO A 674 -13.79 -29.36 6.57
N SER A 675 -14.00 -28.50 7.56
CA SER A 675 -15.33 -28.02 7.96
C SER A 675 -15.86 -26.85 7.11
N VAL A 676 -15.06 -26.30 6.19
CA VAL A 676 -15.49 -25.20 5.30
C VAL A 676 -15.58 -25.71 3.87
N PRO A 677 -16.76 -25.63 3.24
CA PRO A 677 -16.91 -25.81 1.81
C PRO A 677 -16.03 -24.83 1.03
N ILE A 678 -15.19 -25.36 0.15
CA ILE A 678 -14.27 -24.59 -0.69
C ILE A 678 -14.80 -24.51 -2.11
N GLU A 679 -14.86 -23.29 -2.63
CA GLU A 679 -15.19 -22.95 -4.00
C GLU A 679 -13.94 -22.43 -4.75
N ILE A 680 -13.86 -22.72 -6.04
CA ILE A 680 -12.86 -22.14 -6.95
C ILE A 680 -13.52 -21.69 -8.26
N LEU A 681 -12.92 -20.70 -8.92
CA LEU A 681 -13.27 -20.37 -10.30
C LEU A 681 -12.62 -21.39 -11.23
N VAL A 682 -13.40 -21.88 -12.21
CA VAL A 682 -12.95 -22.87 -13.19
C VAL A 682 -13.12 -22.42 -14.64
N GLU A 683 -14.01 -21.46 -14.90
CA GLU A 683 -14.34 -21.02 -16.26
C GLU A 683 -14.66 -19.52 -16.32
N GLY A 684 -14.30 -18.86 -17.44
CA GLY A 684 -14.65 -17.47 -17.74
C GLY A 684 -13.51 -16.45 -17.63
N ARG A 685 -13.80 -15.17 -17.91
CA ARG A 685 -12.77 -14.10 -17.90
C ARG A 685 -12.46 -13.65 -16.48
N LEU A 686 -11.24 -13.89 -16.05
CA LEU A 686 -10.75 -13.39 -14.76
C LEU A 686 -10.54 -11.88 -14.80
N GLU A 687 -11.02 -11.19 -13.77
CA GLU A 687 -10.72 -9.78 -13.55
C GLU A 687 -9.28 -9.60 -13.08
N MET A 688 -8.50 -8.81 -13.82
CA MET A 688 -7.12 -8.52 -13.50
C MET A 688 -6.92 -7.20 -12.74
N MET A 689 -7.84 -6.24 -12.91
CA MET A 689 -7.74 -4.92 -12.31
C MET A 689 -9.13 -4.32 -12.14
N VAL A 690 -9.36 -3.63 -11.01
CA VAL A 690 -10.47 -2.71 -10.81
C VAL A 690 -9.92 -1.32 -10.48
N THR A 691 -10.43 -0.28 -11.14
CA THR A 691 -9.96 1.10 -10.98
C THR A 691 -11.09 2.10 -10.92
N GLU A 692 -10.93 3.10 -10.07
CA GLU A 692 -11.82 4.26 -9.99
C GLU A 692 -11.60 5.23 -11.17
N PHE A 693 -10.43 5.22 -11.81
CA PHE A 693 -10.18 6.03 -13.01
C PHE A 693 -10.87 5.40 -14.23
N CYS A 694 -11.73 6.17 -14.91
CA CYS A 694 -12.39 5.70 -16.13
C CYS A 694 -11.60 6.15 -17.36
N SER A 695 -10.86 5.23 -17.97
CA SER A 695 -10.07 5.49 -19.18
C SER A 695 -10.98 5.89 -20.36
N LEU A 696 -12.19 5.35 -20.41
CA LEU A 696 -13.16 5.65 -21.46
C LEU A 696 -13.64 7.11 -21.39
N ALA A 697 -14.01 7.61 -20.21
CA ALA A 697 -14.41 9.02 -20.07
C ALA A 697 -13.23 9.98 -20.27
N ALA A 698 -12.01 9.54 -19.89
CA ALA A 698 -10.79 10.34 -20.06
C ALA A 698 -10.42 10.55 -21.53
N PHE A 699 -10.55 9.53 -22.38
CA PHE A 699 -10.09 9.57 -23.77
C PHE A 699 -11.20 9.60 -24.82
N ASN A 700 -12.44 9.23 -24.46
CA ASN A 700 -13.58 9.11 -25.35
C ASN A 700 -14.81 9.85 -24.79
N GLY A 701 -14.68 11.18 -24.63
CA GLY A 701 -15.71 12.03 -24.04
C GLY A 701 -15.20 13.43 -23.68
N SER A 702 -15.79 14.05 -22.65
CA SER A 702 -15.41 15.38 -22.15
C SER A 702 -14.14 15.40 -21.29
N GLY A 703 -13.49 14.24 -21.08
CA GLY A 703 -12.32 14.09 -20.22
C GLY A 703 -12.62 13.89 -18.74
N VAL A 704 -13.90 13.94 -18.32
CA VAL A 704 -14.37 13.81 -16.93
C VAL A 704 -15.56 12.85 -16.83
N LYS A 705 -15.76 12.20 -15.68
CA LYS A 705 -16.97 11.37 -15.43
C LYS A 705 -18.25 12.20 -15.32
N ARG A 706 -18.15 13.46 -14.91
CA ARG A 706 -19.33 14.33 -14.72
C ARG A 706 -19.98 14.65 -16.07
N ARG A 707 -21.27 14.35 -16.22
CA ARG A 707 -22.01 14.46 -17.50
C ARG A 707 -21.39 13.57 -18.60
N CYS A 708 -20.90 12.39 -18.24
CA CYS A 708 -20.43 11.38 -19.18
C CYS A 708 -21.56 10.95 -20.13
N ALA A 709 -21.23 10.76 -21.41
CA ALA A 709 -22.15 10.28 -22.44
C ALA A 709 -22.44 8.76 -22.37
N ALA A 710 -21.95 8.07 -21.33
CA ALA A 710 -22.13 6.62 -21.12
C ALA A 710 -21.69 5.74 -22.31
N MET A 711 -20.62 6.12 -23.02
CA MET A 711 -20.12 5.40 -24.19
C MET A 711 -19.84 3.90 -23.94
N CYS A 712 -19.47 3.55 -22.71
CA CYS A 712 -19.25 2.17 -22.27
C CYS A 712 -20.50 1.27 -22.34
N SER A 713 -21.70 1.86 -22.42
CA SER A 713 -22.96 1.11 -22.59
C SER A 713 -23.28 0.81 -24.06
N HIS A 714 -22.57 1.42 -25.00
CA HIS A 714 -22.90 1.35 -26.44
C HIS A 714 -21.85 0.60 -27.27
N LYS A 715 -20.61 0.55 -26.79
CA LYS A 715 -19.48 -0.06 -27.51
C LYS A 715 -18.60 -0.84 -26.55
N LYS A 716 -17.89 -1.83 -27.09
CA LYS A 716 -16.84 -2.55 -26.37
C LYS A 716 -15.49 -1.89 -26.59
N TYR A 717 -14.65 -1.94 -25.57
CA TYR A 717 -13.34 -1.32 -25.55
C TYR A 717 -12.27 -2.29 -25.06
N TYR A 718 -11.04 -2.09 -25.53
CA TYR A 718 -9.90 -2.93 -25.20
C TYR A 718 -8.66 -2.06 -24.98
N LEU A 719 -7.78 -2.50 -24.07
CA LEU A 719 -6.39 -2.05 -24.04
C LEU A 719 -5.55 -3.01 -24.87
N LYS A 720 -4.97 -2.49 -25.95
CA LYS A 720 -3.98 -3.20 -26.74
C LYS A 720 -2.60 -2.91 -26.20
N ASP A 721 -1.83 -3.95 -25.90
CA ASP A 721 -0.45 -3.81 -25.43
C ASP A 721 0.56 -3.80 -26.60
N ARG A 722 1.84 -3.64 -26.26
CA ARG A 722 2.96 -3.64 -27.23
C ARG A 722 3.16 -4.97 -27.97
N THR A 723 2.64 -6.07 -27.44
CA THR A 723 2.69 -7.40 -28.08
C THR A 723 1.50 -7.65 -29.00
N GLY A 724 0.52 -6.74 -29.00
CA GLY A 724 -0.69 -6.82 -29.78
C GLY A 724 -1.85 -7.51 -29.07
N GLU A 725 -1.64 -7.97 -27.84
CA GLU A 725 -2.67 -8.60 -27.00
C GLU A 725 -3.71 -7.57 -26.58
N GLN A 726 -4.99 -7.98 -26.56
CA GLN A 726 -6.13 -7.10 -26.32
C GLN A 726 -6.86 -7.48 -25.04
N PHE A 727 -6.82 -6.61 -24.04
CA PHE A 727 -7.46 -6.81 -22.74
C PHE A 727 -8.80 -6.06 -22.70
N PRO A 728 -9.94 -6.75 -22.53
CA PRO A 728 -11.24 -6.09 -22.48
C PRO A 728 -11.35 -5.13 -21.29
N ILE A 729 -11.90 -3.95 -21.54
CA ILE A 729 -12.30 -2.98 -20.51
C ILE A 729 -13.82 -2.99 -20.42
N VAL A 730 -14.34 -3.22 -19.23
CA VAL A 730 -15.78 -3.11 -18.93
C VAL A 730 -16.00 -2.13 -17.79
N THR A 731 -17.19 -1.54 -17.71
CA THR A 731 -17.53 -0.57 -16.66
C THR A 731 -18.68 -1.11 -15.82
N ASP A 732 -18.54 -1.08 -14.50
CA ASP A 732 -19.59 -1.53 -13.60
C ASP A 732 -20.71 -0.49 -13.36
N SER A 733 -21.77 -0.90 -12.68
CA SER A 733 -22.88 -0.06 -12.23
C SER A 733 -22.47 1.12 -11.32
N TYR A 734 -21.26 1.10 -10.74
CA TYR A 734 -20.69 2.16 -9.91
C TYR A 734 -19.72 3.07 -10.70
N CYS A 735 -19.68 2.93 -12.02
CA CYS A 735 -18.79 3.65 -12.93
C CYS A 735 -17.28 3.38 -12.69
N ARG A 736 -16.90 2.18 -12.27
CA ARG A 736 -15.50 1.75 -12.16
C ARG A 736 -15.11 0.92 -13.38
N ASN A 737 -13.88 1.09 -13.86
CA ASN A 737 -13.36 0.26 -14.96
C ASN A 737 -12.75 -1.03 -14.41
N HIS A 738 -13.07 -2.13 -15.08
CA HIS A 738 -12.52 -3.46 -14.83
C HIS A 738 -11.74 -3.89 -16.07
N LEU A 739 -10.48 -4.27 -15.87
CA LEU A 739 -9.65 -4.86 -16.92
C LEU A 739 -9.73 -6.38 -16.80
N LEU A 740 -10.26 -7.03 -17.84
CA LEU A 740 -10.40 -8.48 -17.87
C LEU A 740 -9.19 -9.11 -18.55
N ASN A 741 -8.93 -10.37 -18.20
CA ASN A 741 -7.95 -11.19 -18.92
C ASN A 741 -8.37 -11.33 -20.40
N ASN A 742 -7.39 -11.33 -21.30
CA ASN A 742 -7.61 -11.51 -22.74
C ASN A 742 -8.06 -12.95 -23.07
N ARG A 743 -7.81 -13.90 -22.17
CA ARG A 743 -8.17 -15.31 -22.33
C ARG A 743 -9.14 -15.76 -21.23
N ASP A 744 -10.06 -16.64 -21.59
CA ASP A 744 -10.94 -17.31 -20.63
C ASP A 744 -10.12 -18.31 -19.79
N LEU A 745 -10.34 -18.34 -18.48
CA LEU A 745 -9.95 -19.48 -17.66
C LEU A 745 -10.75 -20.68 -18.15
N ASP A 746 -10.08 -21.82 -18.35
CA ASP A 746 -10.74 -23.10 -18.59
C ASP A 746 -10.00 -24.15 -17.76
N MET A 747 -10.72 -24.88 -16.91
CA MET A 747 -10.17 -25.99 -16.13
C MET A 747 -10.89 -27.31 -16.39
N ALA A 748 -11.78 -27.36 -17.39
CA ALA A 748 -12.57 -28.55 -17.70
C ALA A 748 -11.69 -29.78 -18.02
N PRO A 749 -10.57 -29.67 -18.78
CA PRO A 749 -9.68 -30.81 -19.02
C PRO A 749 -9.03 -31.38 -17.74
N TYR A 750 -9.02 -30.61 -16.64
CA TYR A 750 -8.42 -30.99 -15.37
C TYR A 750 -9.47 -31.27 -14.29
N TYR A 751 -10.75 -31.33 -14.64
CA TYR A 751 -11.85 -31.49 -13.69
C TYR A 751 -11.65 -32.66 -12.73
N SER A 752 -11.24 -33.84 -13.23
CA SER A 752 -10.99 -35.02 -12.38
C SER A 752 -9.90 -34.77 -11.34
N GLN A 753 -8.88 -33.96 -11.64
CA GLN A 753 -7.84 -33.60 -10.66
C GLN A 753 -8.37 -32.63 -9.60
N LEU A 754 -9.25 -31.71 -10.00
CA LEU A 754 -9.90 -30.78 -9.07
C LEU A 754 -10.80 -31.54 -8.08
N MET A 755 -11.57 -32.50 -8.59
CA MET A 755 -12.41 -33.40 -7.79
C MET A 755 -11.60 -34.16 -6.74
N GLN A 756 -10.46 -34.72 -7.12
CA GLN A 756 -9.54 -35.41 -6.20
C GLN A 756 -8.94 -34.52 -5.11
N CYS A 757 -9.02 -33.19 -5.26
CA CYS A 757 -8.57 -32.25 -4.21
C CYS A 757 -9.62 -32.04 -3.12
N GLY A 758 -10.86 -32.51 -3.29
CA GLY A 758 -11.95 -32.31 -2.33
C GLY A 758 -12.63 -30.94 -2.47
N ILE A 759 -12.53 -30.31 -3.64
CA ILE A 759 -13.23 -29.06 -3.94
C ILE A 759 -14.73 -29.31 -3.89
N SER A 760 -15.47 -28.44 -3.19
CA SER A 760 -16.91 -28.62 -2.98
C SER A 760 -17.73 -27.97 -4.09
N ARG A 761 -17.24 -26.85 -4.65
CA ARG A 761 -17.97 -26.05 -5.64
C ARG A 761 -17.08 -25.55 -6.77
N PHE A 762 -17.64 -25.59 -7.99
CA PHE A 762 -16.97 -25.16 -9.21
C PHE A 762 -17.72 -23.98 -9.80
N ARG A 763 -17.07 -22.82 -9.87
CA ARG A 763 -17.70 -21.57 -10.32
C ARG A 763 -17.36 -21.23 -11.77
N ILE A 764 -18.40 -20.99 -12.56
CA ILE A 764 -18.33 -20.35 -13.88
C ILE A 764 -18.60 -18.84 -13.70
N GLU A 765 -17.67 -18.01 -14.15
CA GLU A 765 -17.80 -16.55 -14.19
C GLU A 765 -18.47 -16.13 -15.51
N GLY A 766 -19.79 -15.90 -15.46
CA GLY A 766 -20.61 -15.58 -16.63
C GLY A 766 -20.93 -14.09 -16.80
N ARG A 767 -20.44 -13.18 -15.95
CA ARG A 767 -20.72 -11.74 -16.10
C ARG A 767 -20.27 -11.20 -17.44
N GLY A 768 -21.14 -10.41 -18.08
CA GLY A 768 -20.91 -9.84 -19.41
C GLY A 768 -20.81 -10.87 -20.55
N ARG A 769 -21.14 -12.15 -20.31
CA ARG A 769 -21.18 -13.20 -21.35
C ARG A 769 -22.59 -13.36 -21.88
N SER A 770 -22.70 -13.83 -23.12
CA SER A 770 -24.01 -14.14 -23.72
C SER A 770 -24.66 -15.36 -23.07
N SER A 771 -25.98 -15.41 -23.06
CA SER A 771 -26.74 -16.58 -22.58
C SER A 771 -26.34 -17.87 -23.32
N ALA A 772 -26.03 -17.80 -24.61
CA ALA A 772 -25.52 -18.93 -25.39
C ALA A 772 -24.16 -19.44 -24.88
N TRP A 773 -23.24 -18.54 -24.51
CA TRP A 773 -21.96 -18.94 -23.92
C TRP A 773 -22.16 -19.55 -22.53
N ILE A 774 -23.02 -18.95 -21.71
CA ILE A 774 -23.35 -19.46 -20.37
C ILE A 774 -23.95 -20.86 -20.46
N ALA A 775 -24.91 -21.08 -21.37
CA ALA A 775 -25.50 -22.40 -21.63
C ALA A 775 -24.43 -23.44 -21.98
N ALA A 776 -23.57 -23.12 -22.96
CA ALA A 776 -22.53 -24.04 -23.43
C ALA A 776 -21.54 -24.44 -22.33
N GLN A 777 -21.04 -23.47 -21.55
CA GLN A 777 -20.10 -23.78 -20.48
C GLN A 777 -20.78 -24.50 -19.30
N THR A 778 -22.00 -24.11 -18.95
CA THR A 778 -22.74 -24.78 -17.86
C THR A 778 -23.00 -26.24 -18.21
N GLN A 779 -23.45 -26.51 -19.44
CA GLN A 779 -23.67 -27.87 -19.93
C GLN A 779 -22.39 -28.69 -19.90
N ARG A 780 -21.27 -28.12 -20.38
CA ARG A 780 -19.95 -28.78 -20.40
C ARG A 780 -19.51 -29.21 -19.00
N TYR A 781 -19.60 -28.33 -18.00
CA TYR A 781 -19.24 -28.70 -16.63
C TYR A 781 -20.26 -29.64 -15.98
N ARG A 782 -21.55 -29.52 -16.31
CA ARG A 782 -22.57 -30.46 -15.84
C ARG A 782 -22.29 -31.88 -16.33
N HIS A 783 -21.95 -32.06 -17.61
CA HIS A 783 -21.57 -33.38 -18.14
C HIS A 783 -20.32 -33.96 -17.44
N LEU A 784 -19.33 -33.11 -17.12
CA LEU A 784 -18.14 -33.53 -16.37
C LEU A 784 -18.48 -33.93 -14.93
N ILE A 785 -19.37 -33.20 -14.25
CA ILE A 785 -19.82 -33.49 -12.89
C ILE A 785 -20.63 -34.79 -12.84
N ASP A 786 -21.49 -35.01 -13.83
CA ASP A 786 -22.37 -36.18 -13.90
C ASP A 786 -21.65 -37.41 -14.52
N ASP A 787 -20.36 -37.26 -14.86
CA ASP A 787 -19.51 -38.28 -15.49
C ASP A 787 -20.08 -38.86 -16.80
N THR A 788 -20.81 -38.03 -17.56
CA THR A 788 -21.43 -38.40 -18.84
C THR A 788 -20.55 -38.10 -20.04
N GLU A 789 -19.49 -37.30 -19.86
CA GLU A 789 -18.53 -36.95 -20.89
C GLU A 789 -17.12 -36.95 -20.32
N HIS A 790 -16.19 -37.65 -21.00
CA HIS A 790 -14.77 -37.63 -20.64
C HIS A 790 -14.00 -36.79 -21.66
N MET A 791 -13.44 -35.66 -21.21
CA MET A 791 -12.60 -34.85 -22.08
C MET A 791 -11.21 -35.47 -22.27
N VAL A 792 -10.78 -35.59 -23.52
CA VAL A 792 -9.39 -35.92 -23.84
C VAL A 792 -8.52 -34.70 -23.52
N LEU A 793 -7.45 -34.92 -22.77
CA LEU A 793 -6.47 -33.89 -22.39
C LEU A 793 -5.75 -33.33 -23.62
N THR A 794 -6.30 -32.29 -24.26
CA THR A 794 -5.51 -31.41 -25.14
C THR A 794 -4.83 -30.36 -24.27
N LYS A 795 -3.55 -30.62 -23.93
CA LYS A 795 -2.75 -29.73 -23.08
C LYS A 795 -2.38 -28.40 -23.75
N GLU A 796 -2.59 -28.26 -25.06
CA GLU A 796 -2.05 -27.16 -25.88
C GLU A 796 -3.15 -26.31 -26.54
N ASP A 797 -4.12 -25.83 -25.76
CA ASP A 797 -4.99 -24.75 -26.22
C ASP A 797 -4.43 -23.40 -25.76
N SER A 798 -3.85 -22.65 -26.70
CA SER A 798 -3.28 -21.32 -26.46
C SER A 798 -4.34 -20.21 -26.34
N SER A 799 -5.61 -20.50 -26.66
CA SER A 799 -6.72 -19.54 -26.60
C SER A 799 -7.29 -19.35 -25.19
N VAL A 800 -6.97 -20.26 -24.27
CA VAL A 800 -7.41 -20.23 -22.86
C VAL A 800 -6.23 -20.07 -21.91
N THR A 801 -6.52 -19.77 -20.65
CA THR A 801 -5.55 -19.80 -19.55
C THR A 801 -5.93 -20.88 -18.53
N ARG A 802 -4.94 -21.45 -17.85
CA ARG A 802 -5.14 -22.34 -16.69
C ARG A 802 -4.93 -21.59 -15.36
N GLY A 803 -4.89 -20.26 -15.42
CA GLY A 803 -4.57 -19.40 -14.28
C GLY A 803 -3.28 -19.81 -13.58
N HIS A 804 -3.29 -19.75 -12.25
CA HIS A 804 -2.15 -20.11 -11.40
C HIS A 804 -2.20 -21.54 -10.85
N PHE A 805 -3.15 -22.38 -11.30
CA PHE A 805 -3.31 -23.76 -10.80
C PHE A 805 -2.02 -24.59 -10.90
N PHE A 806 -1.22 -24.37 -11.95
CA PHE A 806 0.00 -25.14 -12.23
C PHE A 806 1.30 -24.31 -12.17
N HIS A 807 1.20 -22.99 -12.09
CA HIS A 807 2.34 -22.08 -12.09
C HIS A 807 2.27 -21.17 -10.87
N GLY A 808 3.26 -21.30 -9.98
CA GLY A 808 3.37 -20.48 -8.79
C GLY A 808 3.72 -19.03 -9.12
N ILE A 809 3.40 -18.15 -8.18
CA ILE A 809 3.67 -16.71 -8.25
C ILE A 809 4.79 -16.36 -7.28
N ILE A 810 5.62 -15.37 -7.64
CA ILE A 810 6.71 -14.89 -6.78
C ILE A 810 6.36 -13.63 -6.00
#